data_AF-A0A0C9R3I4-F1
#
_entry.id   AF-A0A0C9R3I4-F1
#
_cell.length_a   1.000
_cell.length_b   1.000
_cell.length_c   1.000
_cell.angle_alpha   90.00
_cell.angle_beta   90.00
_cell.angle_gamma   90.00
#
_symmetry.space_group_name_H-M   'P 1'
#
loop_
_entity.id
_entity.type
_entity.pdbx_description
1 polymer ?
#
loop_
_entity_poly.entity_id
_entity_poly.type
_entity_poly.pdbx_seq_one_letter_code
_entity_poly.pdbx_strand_id
1 'polypeptide(L)'
;MLVYWRLLIAAALAALSSVISTSASASFQDTSGYSIYPDFTVYSGATAVTGTSTTVVSTTIGCRPSEYRCDDGRCVAQDKFCDGEDDCADKSDEPRYCTPCNRTLYGDVGRTYEVEVRRPREDRLPFLCYLNFTAAGGDLGDLVQLTFDTFTVGRFLSFTSEGCPDGFMTIRERGRPATGGQWCGSAWGYTVYYSETPSINLTLFLARLSEQGIGYNFDFKLSYKFLKRSEAHLRYGNSTMATWRGDLVNGTYCDRVLTRCDTRACRLQSPNYPGVYPRNVTCYYRVEHNRAPPGHRALLAVSQRNSHKIHIKDQIVKYDRSQRILRVWDQCNVVQDYLTVYDGGSTTDRVLVRLCGGDAVPDIVSSRNTMLLEFHTSPYDNPFHPVPLSFLPGFELEVQVLFVDEKSRTFVKENANCDFHITSYESQSGILENPKHSLPPNTTCRYHFQGKPNEIVWISFIKYYAASTDPAASIDTGNECNTKLLIWDGNPTRASDTNKKHSRKARLMGQFCKDDVPLLCDHTLLRNSSRHTRPCSPSESYVSTSRDLTLEHILRQGSALYPISFVLRYEFVHDSMSCHLVFSASSTPTPQSPGQSPQSKKSSISGKFTSPKSVFFYGRGGAQNLSCVYRFEAEPNQRIEITISRASFGDKVCMSYVNPLVNRWACDRRTADETKKGYAELVVSEYPWSGVKLYRDCLCSNVTESGIALTSLTSSVVELKFTVTRMNVTQDYDDFFFRG
;
A
#
# COMPACT_ATOMS: atom_id res chain seq x y z
N MET A 1 -9.97 -28.99 -21.83
CA MET A 1 -10.41 -27.68 -21.26
C MET A 1 -10.55 -26.54 -22.28
N LEU A 2 -10.43 -26.76 -23.61
CA LEU A 2 -10.58 -25.71 -24.64
C LEU A 2 -11.89 -25.76 -25.44
N VAL A 3 -12.72 -26.80 -25.26
CA VAL A 3 -14.00 -26.96 -25.98
C VAL A 3 -15.18 -26.35 -25.18
N TYR A 4 -15.08 -26.32 -23.84
CA TYR A 4 -16.12 -25.76 -22.97
C TYR A 4 -16.18 -24.22 -23.00
N TRP A 5 -15.07 -23.55 -23.38
CA TRP A 5 -14.99 -22.09 -23.41
C TRP A 5 -15.50 -21.46 -24.71
N ARG A 6 -15.56 -22.24 -25.81
CA ARG A 6 -16.12 -21.77 -27.09
C ARG A 6 -17.66 -21.74 -27.11
N LEU A 7 -18.32 -22.50 -26.25
CA LEU A 7 -19.80 -22.54 -26.14
C LEU A 7 -20.38 -21.40 -25.28
N LEU A 8 -19.60 -20.81 -24.36
CA LEU A 8 -20.06 -19.70 -23.52
C LEU A 8 -19.98 -18.33 -24.21
N ILE A 9 -19.10 -18.15 -25.20
CA ILE A 9 -18.93 -16.89 -25.92
C ILE A 9 -20.01 -16.70 -26.99
N ALA A 10 -20.57 -17.79 -27.54
CA ALA A 10 -21.66 -17.73 -28.52
C ALA A 10 -23.02 -17.33 -27.89
N ALA A 11 -23.22 -17.53 -26.59
CA ALA A 11 -24.46 -17.20 -25.90
C ALA A 11 -24.57 -15.72 -25.46
N ALA A 12 -23.43 -15.01 -25.34
CA ALA A 12 -23.43 -13.61 -24.90
C ALA A 12 -23.61 -12.59 -26.05
N LEU A 13 -23.35 -13.00 -27.30
CA LEU A 13 -23.47 -12.11 -28.48
C LEU A 13 -24.89 -12.08 -29.07
N ALA A 14 -25.81 -12.93 -28.61
CA ALA A 14 -27.19 -12.98 -29.09
C ALA A 14 -28.19 -12.09 -28.28
N ALA A 15 -27.73 -11.41 -27.23
CA ALA A 15 -28.62 -10.70 -26.28
C ALA A 15 -28.60 -9.16 -26.37
N LEU A 16 -28.03 -8.55 -27.43
CA LEU A 16 -27.96 -7.09 -27.58
C LEU A 16 -28.53 -6.53 -28.89
N SER A 17 -29.28 -7.32 -29.65
CA SER A 17 -30.02 -6.83 -30.83
C SER A 17 -31.52 -7.03 -30.67
N SER A 18 -32.18 -6.10 -29.96
CA SER A 18 -33.59 -5.72 -30.17
C SER A 18 -34.10 -4.88 -28.99
N VAL A 19 -34.24 -3.57 -29.15
CA VAL A 19 -35.51 -2.86 -28.90
C VAL A 19 -35.57 -1.65 -29.83
N ILE A 20 -36.73 -1.54 -30.45
CA ILE A 20 -37.14 -0.70 -31.57
C ILE A 20 -37.57 0.70 -31.10
N SER A 21 -37.16 1.69 -31.89
CA SER A 21 -37.91 2.86 -32.39
C SER A 21 -39.30 3.16 -31.81
N THR A 22 -39.49 4.39 -31.31
CA THR A 22 -40.75 5.13 -31.53
C THR A 22 -40.46 6.61 -31.71
N SER A 23 -40.93 7.13 -32.85
CA SER A 23 -40.93 8.51 -33.31
C SER A 23 -41.91 9.41 -32.56
N ALA A 24 -41.57 10.68 -32.36
CA ALA A 24 -42.55 11.76 -32.27
C ALA A 24 -41.94 13.07 -32.79
N SER A 25 -42.44 13.49 -33.95
CA SER A 25 -42.27 14.79 -34.56
C SER A 25 -43.22 15.80 -33.92
N ALA A 26 -42.73 16.98 -33.52
CA ALA A 26 -43.55 18.17 -33.30
C ALA A 26 -42.75 19.43 -33.67
N SER A 27 -43.34 20.22 -34.57
CA SER A 27 -42.89 21.51 -35.09
C SER A 27 -43.65 22.67 -34.44
N PHE A 28 -43.10 23.89 -34.57
CA PHE A 28 -43.65 25.23 -34.22
C PHE A 28 -43.72 25.53 -32.70
N GLN A 29 -43.41 26.74 -32.20
CA GLN A 29 -43.78 28.08 -32.68
C GLN A 29 -42.83 29.15 -32.11
N ASP A 30 -42.71 30.23 -32.88
CA ASP A 30 -42.05 31.51 -32.63
C ASP A 30 -42.89 32.39 -31.67
N THR A 31 -42.26 33.11 -30.74
CA THR A 31 -42.75 34.39 -30.17
C THR A 31 -41.67 35.13 -29.35
N SER A 32 -41.24 36.27 -29.91
CA SER A 32 -40.88 37.58 -29.33
C SER A 32 -40.96 37.85 -27.81
N GLY A 33 -40.02 38.65 -27.28
CA GLY A 33 -40.29 39.51 -26.11
C GLY A 33 -39.09 40.18 -25.39
N TYR A 34 -38.84 41.44 -25.75
CA TYR A 34 -38.36 42.56 -24.91
C TYR A 34 -36.88 42.75 -24.48
N SER A 35 -36.44 43.95 -24.86
CA SER A 35 -35.23 44.76 -24.63
C SER A 35 -35.17 45.49 -23.29
N ILE A 36 -33.97 45.77 -22.74
CA ILE A 36 -33.63 46.98 -21.96
C ILE A 36 -32.13 47.37 -22.16
N TYR A 37 -31.90 48.62 -22.63
CA TYR A 37 -30.65 49.41 -22.78
C TYR A 37 -30.27 50.13 -21.45
N PRO A 38 -29.06 50.73 -21.21
CA PRO A 38 -28.59 51.99 -21.83
C PRO A 38 -27.07 52.05 -22.18
N ASP A 39 -26.70 52.54 -23.35
CA ASP A 39 -26.26 53.90 -23.74
C ASP A 39 -24.80 54.27 -23.40
N PHE A 40 -24.02 54.52 -24.46
CA PHE A 40 -23.24 55.77 -24.56
C PHE A 40 -23.13 56.24 -26.02
N THR A 41 -23.54 57.49 -26.22
CA THR A 41 -23.66 58.21 -27.49
C THR A 41 -22.33 58.75 -28.02
N VAL A 42 -22.16 58.71 -29.35
CA VAL A 42 -21.19 59.48 -30.13
C VAL A 42 -21.97 60.57 -30.89
N TYR A 43 -21.47 61.80 -30.90
CA TYR A 43 -21.99 62.91 -31.71
C TYR A 43 -21.11 63.18 -32.93
N SER A 44 -21.75 63.12 -34.12
CA SER A 44 -21.66 64.01 -35.31
C SER A 44 -20.31 64.39 -35.94
N GLY A 45 -20.15 64.46 -37.28
CA GLY A 45 -21.09 64.31 -38.40
C GLY A 45 -20.49 64.82 -39.74
N ALA A 46 -21.25 64.64 -40.83
CA ALA A 46 -21.17 65.22 -42.19
C ALA A 46 -19.92 64.88 -43.06
N THR A 47 -19.94 64.68 -44.39
CA THR A 47 -20.96 64.79 -45.47
C THR A 47 -20.49 63.98 -46.70
N ALA A 48 -21.44 63.62 -47.58
CA ALA A 48 -21.27 62.77 -48.76
C ALA A 48 -20.44 63.36 -49.91
N VAL A 49 -19.67 62.52 -50.62
CA VAL A 49 -19.46 62.59 -52.08
C VAL A 49 -19.28 61.16 -52.63
N THR A 50 -20.08 60.86 -53.65
CA THR A 50 -20.04 59.69 -54.53
C THR A 50 -18.73 59.56 -55.30
N GLY A 51 -18.14 58.37 -55.28
CA GLY A 51 -17.00 58.01 -56.13
C GLY A 51 -16.80 56.50 -56.12
N THR A 52 -17.47 55.81 -57.03
CA THR A 52 -17.18 54.41 -57.39
C THR A 52 -15.77 54.32 -57.94
N SER A 53 -14.84 53.91 -57.08
CA SER A 53 -13.56 53.33 -57.48
C SER A 53 -13.42 52.03 -56.73
N THR A 54 -13.56 50.93 -57.45
CA THR A 54 -13.10 49.60 -57.06
C THR A 54 -11.59 49.68 -56.79
N THR A 55 -11.22 50.11 -55.59
CA THR A 55 -9.92 49.80 -55.04
C THR A 55 -10.02 48.37 -54.56
N VAL A 56 -9.47 47.46 -55.36
CA VAL A 56 -8.93 46.21 -54.85
C VAL A 56 -8.04 46.61 -53.68
N VAL A 57 -8.57 46.50 -52.46
CA VAL A 57 -7.74 46.49 -51.27
C VAL A 57 -6.94 45.21 -51.44
N SER A 58 -5.75 45.36 -52.02
CA SER A 58 -4.66 44.43 -51.86
C SER A 58 -4.47 44.33 -50.35
N THR A 59 -5.16 43.37 -49.73
CA THR A 59 -4.67 42.75 -48.52
C THR A 59 -3.23 42.43 -48.85
N THR A 60 -2.29 43.13 -48.22
CA THR A 60 -0.89 42.75 -48.24
C THR A 60 -0.85 41.25 -47.98
N ILE A 61 -0.60 40.45 -49.02
CA ILE A 61 -0.47 39.00 -48.94
C ILE A 61 0.87 38.78 -48.22
N GLY A 62 0.84 38.93 -46.90
CA GLY A 62 1.93 38.51 -46.03
C GLY A 62 1.84 37.01 -45.88
N CYS A 63 2.97 36.31 -45.96
CA CYS A 63 3.05 34.90 -45.63
C CYS A 63 2.60 34.67 -44.18
N ARG A 64 2.05 33.49 -43.89
CA ARG A 64 1.73 33.12 -42.52
C ARG A 64 3.00 33.08 -41.67
N PRO A 65 2.91 33.25 -40.33
CA PRO A 65 4.08 33.07 -39.47
C PRO A 65 4.76 31.70 -39.61
N SER A 66 4.00 30.66 -40.00
CA SER A 66 4.45 29.30 -40.30
C SER A 66 5.09 29.13 -41.68
N GLU A 67 5.23 30.21 -42.45
CA GLU A 67 5.75 30.24 -43.82
C GLU A 67 6.94 31.21 -43.93
N TYR A 68 7.86 30.91 -44.84
CA TYR A 68 8.94 31.78 -45.27
C TYR A 68 8.59 32.47 -46.58
N ARG A 69 8.89 33.76 -46.67
CA ARG A 69 8.62 34.58 -47.86
C ARG A 69 9.85 34.61 -48.77
N CYS A 70 9.70 34.05 -49.97
CA CYS A 70 10.67 34.12 -51.07
C CYS A 70 10.79 35.56 -51.62
N ASP A 71 11.87 35.86 -52.34
CA ASP A 71 12.04 37.20 -52.92
C ASP A 71 11.08 37.44 -54.10
N ASP A 72 10.70 36.39 -54.81
CA ASP A 72 9.64 36.38 -55.82
C ASP A 72 8.22 36.56 -55.25
N GLY A 73 8.09 36.60 -53.92
CA GLY A 73 6.84 36.82 -53.20
C GLY A 73 6.02 35.56 -52.91
N ARG A 74 6.48 34.37 -53.28
CA ARG A 74 5.86 33.10 -52.86
C ARG A 74 6.11 32.84 -51.37
N CYS A 75 5.24 32.03 -50.79
CA CYS A 75 5.33 31.58 -49.41
C CYS A 75 5.60 30.07 -49.41
N VAL A 76 6.76 29.66 -48.92
CA VAL A 76 7.12 28.25 -48.70
C VAL A 76 7.02 27.93 -47.21
N ALA A 77 6.92 26.66 -46.82
CA ALA A 77 6.84 26.33 -45.40
C ALA A 77 8.14 26.69 -44.66
N GLN A 78 8.07 26.99 -43.37
CA GLN A 78 9.24 27.52 -42.65
C GLN A 78 10.40 26.53 -42.52
N ASP A 79 10.12 25.22 -42.58
CA ASP A 79 11.10 24.14 -42.63
C ASP A 79 11.79 24.00 -43.99
N LYS A 80 11.26 24.61 -45.05
CA LYS A 80 11.86 24.63 -46.38
C LYS A 80 12.98 25.64 -46.58
N PHE A 81 13.26 26.46 -45.57
CA PHE A 81 14.39 27.35 -45.62
C PHE A 81 15.69 26.61 -45.29
N CYS A 82 16.65 26.59 -46.21
CA CYS A 82 17.94 25.92 -46.05
C CYS A 82 17.86 24.40 -45.85
N ASP A 83 16.95 23.71 -46.54
CA ASP A 83 16.85 22.25 -46.54
C ASP A 83 17.76 21.60 -47.63
N GLY A 84 18.15 22.35 -48.66
CA GLY A 84 18.97 21.92 -49.79
C GLY A 84 18.24 21.78 -51.11
N GLU A 85 16.93 22.02 -51.12
CA GLU A 85 16.09 22.00 -52.32
C GLU A 85 15.69 23.44 -52.70
N ASP A 86 15.43 23.69 -53.99
CA ASP A 86 14.97 24.99 -54.48
C ASP A 86 13.44 25.02 -54.46
N ASP A 87 12.84 25.46 -53.36
CA ASP A 87 11.39 25.57 -53.19
C ASP A 87 10.85 26.94 -53.61
N CYS A 88 11.67 28.00 -53.55
CA CYS A 88 11.28 29.35 -53.99
C CYS A 88 11.35 29.55 -55.52
N ALA A 89 11.96 28.63 -56.28
CA ALA A 89 12.25 28.69 -57.73
C ALA A 89 13.22 29.81 -58.16
N ASP A 90 13.37 30.86 -57.35
CA ASP A 90 14.42 31.88 -57.43
C ASP A 90 15.64 31.55 -56.54
N LYS A 91 15.61 30.42 -55.82
CA LYS A 91 16.61 29.98 -54.84
C LYS A 91 16.82 30.92 -53.65
N SER A 92 15.88 31.81 -53.35
CA SER A 92 16.01 32.74 -52.23
C SER A 92 15.92 32.07 -50.85
N ASP A 93 15.38 30.86 -50.78
CA ASP A 93 15.41 29.93 -49.65
C ASP A 93 16.77 29.25 -49.42
N GLU A 94 17.62 29.19 -50.45
CA GLU A 94 18.95 28.53 -50.42
C GLU A 94 20.12 29.51 -50.67
N PRO A 95 20.25 30.61 -49.88
CA PRO A 95 21.35 31.55 -50.07
C PRO A 95 22.71 30.92 -49.79
N ARG A 96 23.76 31.48 -50.38
CA ARG A 96 25.13 31.02 -50.13
C ARG A 96 25.48 31.16 -48.64
N TYR A 97 25.79 30.03 -47.98
CA TYR A 97 25.96 29.90 -46.52
C TYR A 97 24.66 29.98 -45.70
N CYS A 98 23.54 29.51 -46.24
CA CYS A 98 22.31 29.35 -45.48
C CYS A 98 22.51 28.47 -44.24
N THR A 99 21.71 28.70 -43.21
CA THR A 99 21.64 27.83 -42.04
C THR A 99 20.25 27.89 -41.41
N PRO A 100 19.70 26.77 -40.90
CA PRO A 100 18.49 26.79 -40.09
C PRO A 100 18.72 27.42 -38.71
N CYS A 101 19.98 27.64 -38.31
CA CYS A 101 20.35 28.21 -37.02
C CYS A 101 19.99 29.69 -36.88
N ASN A 102 19.79 30.10 -35.63
CA ASN A 102 19.43 31.45 -35.19
C ASN A 102 18.08 31.95 -35.72
N ARG A 103 17.13 31.03 -35.89
CA ARG A 103 15.77 31.33 -36.38
C ARG A 103 14.70 30.98 -35.36
N THR A 104 13.57 31.69 -35.44
CA THR A 104 12.35 31.38 -34.69
C THR A 104 11.37 30.69 -35.61
N LEU A 105 11.07 29.43 -35.31
CA LEU A 105 10.19 28.52 -36.02
C LEU A 105 8.79 28.55 -35.40
N TYR A 106 7.81 28.68 -36.27
CA TYR A 106 6.37 28.60 -36.04
C TYR A 106 5.82 27.48 -36.91
N GLY A 107 4.58 27.09 -36.66
CA GLY A 107 3.94 26.05 -37.44
C GLY A 107 2.45 25.97 -37.13
N ASP A 108 1.68 25.54 -38.11
CA ASP A 108 0.26 25.31 -37.97
C ASP A 108 0.01 24.06 -37.12
N VAL A 109 -1.04 24.09 -36.30
CA VAL A 109 -1.43 22.96 -35.44
C VAL A 109 -1.68 21.72 -36.29
N GLY A 110 -1.16 20.58 -35.85
CA GLY A 110 -1.41 19.31 -36.52
C GLY A 110 -0.39 18.94 -37.60
N ARG A 111 0.32 19.91 -38.18
CA ARG A 111 1.36 19.69 -39.20
C ARG A 111 2.72 19.38 -38.56
N THR A 112 3.44 18.45 -39.18
CA THR A 112 4.82 18.10 -38.81
C THR A 112 5.77 18.84 -39.74
N TYR A 113 6.85 19.36 -39.18
CA TYR A 113 7.91 20.09 -39.87
C TYR A 113 9.26 19.46 -39.54
N GLU A 114 10.24 19.53 -40.43
CA GLU A 114 11.57 18.91 -40.22
C GLU A 114 12.68 19.97 -40.20
N VAL A 115 13.71 19.77 -39.38
CA VAL A 115 14.93 20.60 -39.36
C VAL A 115 16.13 19.68 -39.28
N GLU A 116 17.03 19.81 -40.26
CA GLU A 116 18.32 19.14 -40.27
C GLU A 116 19.44 20.18 -40.12
N VAL A 117 20.25 20.03 -39.08
CA VAL A 117 21.45 20.87 -38.92
C VAL A 117 22.60 20.12 -39.58
N ARG A 118 23.11 20.65 -40.70
CA ARG A 118 24.25 20.07 -41.40
C ARG A 118 25.51 20.14 -40.54
N ARG A 119 26.40 19.16 -40.73
CA ARG A 119 27.69 19.11 -40.04
C ARG A 119 28.49 20.41 -40.23
N PRO A 120 28.90 21.08 -39.14
CA PRO A 120 29.76 22.25 -39.24
C PRO A 120 31.14 21.85 -39.76
N ARG A 121 31.76 22.74 -40.54
CA ARG A 121 33.14 22.54 -40.99
C ARG A 121 34.10 22.77 -39.83
N GLU A 122 35.22 22.05 -39.83
CA GLU A 122 36.21 22.09 -38.74
C GLU A 122 36.84 23.48 -38.55
N ASP A 123 37.03 24.23 -39.63
CA ASP A 123 37.52 25.62 -39.62
C ASP A 123 36.53 26.62 -38.98
N ARG A 124 35.30 26.20 -38.71
CA ARG A 124 34.23 27.04 -38.13
C ARG A 124 33.83 26.64 -36.72
N LEU A 125 34.69 25.88 -36.02
CA LEU A 125 34.53 25.53 -34.62
C LEU A 125 35.15 26.61 -33.71
N PRO A 126 34.59 26.89 -32.52
CA PRO A 126 33.40 26.27 -31.93
C PRO A 126 32.10 26.67 -32.67
N PHE A 127 31.24 25.69 -32.89
CA PHE A 127 29.95 25.88 -33.56
C PHE A 127 28.85 26.08 -32.53
N LEU A 128 27.99 27.07 -32.77
CA LEU A 128 26.88 27.43 -31.91
C LEU A 128 25.64 27.69 -32.78
N CYS A 129 24.54 27.01 -32.47
CA CYS A 129 23.30 27.07 -33.23
C CYS A 129 22.11 27.19 -32.29
N TYR A 130 21.32 28.24 -32.45
CA TYR A 130 20.10 28.47 -31.68
C TYR A 130 18.86 28.16 -32.53
N LEU A 131 17.98 27.28 -32.07
CA LEU A 131 16.69 27.00 -32.68
C LEU A 131 15.58 27.38 -31.70
N ASN A 132 14.79 28.39 -32.04
CA ASN A 132 13.69 28.84 -31.20
C ASN A 132 12.37 28.34 -31.77
N PHE A 133 11.55 27.66 -30.98
CA PHE A 133 10.22 27.21 -31.37
C PHE A 133 9.18 27.99 -30.57
N THR A 134 8.21 28.62 -31.24
CA THR A 134 7.21 29.46 -30.55
C THR A 134 5.79 29.10 -30.99
N ALA A 135 5.02 28.51 -30.06
CA ALA A 135 3.57 28.34 -30.15
C ALA A 135 2.91 29.69 -29.80
N ALA A 136 2.29 30.34 -30.78
CA ALA A 136 1.70 31.68 -30.60
C ALA A 136 0.22 31.65 -30.16
N GLY A 137 -0.34 30.47 -29.90
CA GLY A 137 -1.75 30.25 -29.60
C GLY A 137 -2.62 30.12 -30.85
N GLY A 138 -3.88 29.75 -30.66
CA GLY A 138 -4.85 29.60 -31.75
C GLY A 138 -4.42 28.53 -32.75
N ASP A 139 -4.28 28.90 -34.02
CA ASP A 139 -3.88 27.98 -35.10
C ASP A 139 -2.37 27.67 -35.11
N LEU A 140 -1.57 28.37 -34.30
CA LEU A 140 -0.14 28.12 -34.11
C LEU A 140 0.17 27.30 -32.84
N GLY A 141 -0.88 26.81 -32.17
CA GLY A 141 -0.79 25.89 -31.04
C GLY A 141 -0.38 26.52 -29.72
N ASP A 142 -0.53 25.76 -28.63
CA ASP A 142 -0.23 26.18 -27.26
C ASP A 142 1.06 25.57 -26.73
N LEU A 143 1.47 24.42 -27.30
CA LEU A 143 2.63 23.66 -26.89
C LEU A 143 3.38 23.10 -28.10
N VAL A 144 4.68 22.89 -27.90
CA VAL A 144 5.64 22.41 -28.90
C VAL A 144 5.98 20.97 -28.58
N GLN A 145 5.88 20.10 -29.57
CA GLN A 145 6.41 18.75 -29.54
C GLN A 145 7.64 18.69 -30.44
N LEU A 146 8.78 18.28 -29.88
CA LEU A 146 10.01 17.99 -30.61
C LEU A 146 10.22 16.47 -30.64
N THR A 147 10.59 15.92 -31.78
CA THR A 147 10.87 14.50 -32.00
C THR A 147 12.26 14.38 -32.63
N PHE A 148 13.18 13.73 -31.93
CA PHE A 148 14.56 13.56 -32.39
C PHE A 148 14.62 12.34 -33.31
N ASP A 149 14.87 12.57 -34.59
CA ASP A 149 14.95 11.51 -35.60
C ASP A 149 16.36 10.92 -35.66
N THR A 150 17.37 11.80 -35.70
CA THR A 150 18.78 11.44 -35.52
C THR A 150 19.42 12.37 -34.50
N PHE A 151 20.16 11.80 -33.56
CA PHE A 151 20.91 12.57 -32.57
C PHE A 151 22.30 12.00 -32.40
N THR A 152 23.30 12.73 -32.88
CA THR A 152 24.70 12.47 -32.65
C THR A 152 25.38 13.82 -32.46
N VAL A 153 25.68 14.17 -31.21
CA VAL A 153 26.33 15.44 -30.87
C VAL A 153 27.45 15.18 -29.88
N GLY A 154 28.69 15.24 -30.37
CA GLY A 154 29.88 15.02 -29.54
C GLY A 154 29.92 13.60 -28.96
N ARG A 155 30.60 13.45 -27.82
CA ARG A 155 30.79 12.17 -27.13
C ARG A 155 30.22 12.24 -25.72
N PHE A 156 29.57 11.18 -25.29
CA PHE A 156 29.08 11.01 -23.92
C PHE A 156 30.09 10.23 -23.08
N LEU A 157 30.44 10.76 -21.91
CA LEU A 157 31.42 10.17 -20.98
C LEU A 157 30.82 9.66 -19.67
N SER A 158 29.98 10.48 -19.04
CA SER A 158 29.48 10.25 -17.68
C SER A 158 28.21 11.05 -17.45
N PHE A 159 27.36 10.60 -16.52
CA PHE A 159 26.14 11.30 -16.12
C PHE A 159 26.41 12.45 -15.14
N THR A 160 27.54 12.43 -14.41
CA THR A 160 27.76 13.26 -13.22
C THR A 160 28.81 14.35 -13.41
N SER A 161 29.99 14.03 -13.94
CA SER A 161 31.13 14.96 -14.11
C SER A 161 31.70 14.92 -15.51
N GLU A 162 31.91 16.09 -16.13
CA GLU A 162 32.51 16.25 -17.47
C GLU A 162 31.86 15.37 -18.55
N GLY A 163 30.53 15.24 -18.50
CA GLY A 163 29.80 14.27 -19.31
C GLY A 163 29.85 14.54 -20.82
N CYS A 164 29.89 15.81 -21.22
CA CYS A 164 29.82 16.26 -22.61
C CYS A 164 31.00 17.17 -23.00
N PRO A 165 32.22 16.64 -23.15
CA PRO A 165 33.43 17.44 -23.36
C PRO A 165 33.52 18.07 -24.77
N ASP A 166 32.94 17.41 -25.77
CA ASP A 166 33.19 17.74 -27.19
C ASP A 166 32.09 18.65 -27.78
N GLY A 167 30.89 18.61 -27.18
CA GLY A 167 29.70 19.33 -27.59
C GLY A 167 28.47 18.79 -26.89
N PHE A 168 27.40 19.59 -26.88
CA PHE A 168 26.14 19.27 -26.23
C PHE A 168 24.96 20.00 -26.86
N MET A 169 23.77 19.46 -26.62
CA MET A 169 22.50 20.13 -26.79
C MET A 169 21.97 20.58 -25.42
N THR A 170 21.33 21.75 -25.35
CA THR A 170 20.50 22.16 -24.21
C THR A 170 19.14 22.63 -24.70
N ILE A 171 18.13 22.50 -23.85
CA ILE A 171 16.74 22.89 -24.13
C ILE A 171 16.29 23.78 -22.98
N ARG A 172 15.89 25.01 -23.30
CA ARG A 172 15.43 26.00 -22.33
C ARG A 172 14.02 26.45 -22.68
N GLU A 173 13.13 26.38 -21.69
CA GLU A 173 11.77 26.86 -21.82
C GLU A 173 11.64 28.33 -21.38
N ARG A 174 10.86 29.11 -22.12
CA ARG A 174 10.61 30.52 -21.79
C ARG A 174 9.79 30.62 -20.51
N GLY A 175 10.24 31.44 -19.56
CA GLY A 175 9.56 31.61 -18.27
C GLY A 175 9.90 30.55 -17.22
N ARG A 176 10.85 29.64 -17.50
CA ARG A 176 11.42 28.71 -16.51
C ARG A 176 12.88 29.02 -16.21
N PRO A 177 13.37 28.70 -15.00
CA PRO A 177 14.79 28.75 -14.69
C PRO A 177 15.63 27.91 -15.68
N ALA A 178 16.85 28.33 -15.97
CA ALA A 178 17.78 27.52 -16.75
C ALA A 178 18.30 26.37 -15.89
N THR A 179 18.29 25.15 -16.42
CA THR A 179 18.71 23.95 -15.67
C THR A 179 20.22 23.70 -15.81
N GLY A 180 20.83 24.13 -16.92
CA GLY A 180 22.24 23.84 -17.21
C GLY A 180 22.51 22.38 -17.60
N GLY A 181 21.46 21.55 -17.71
CA GLY A 181 21.57 20.17 -18.14
C GLY A 181 21.90 20.05 -19.63
N GLN A 182 22.66 19.01 -19.97
CA GLN A 182 23.25 18.83 -21.29
C GLN A 182 22.99 17.43 -21.85
N TRP A 183 22.75 17.35 -23.15
CA TRP A 183 22.62 16.09 -23.89
C TRP A 183 23.74 15.93 -24.90
N CYS A 184 24.40 14.77 -24.95
CA CYS A 184 25.48 14.49 -25.91
C CYS A 184 25.62 12.98 -26.20
N GLY A 185 26.52 12.65 -27.12
CA GLY A 185 26.72 11.29 -27.62
C GLY A 185 25.74 10.96 -28.75
N SER A 186 25.57 9.67 -28.99
CA SER A 186 24.71 9.13 -30.04
C SER A 186 23.45 8.50 -29.44
N ALA A 187 22.30 8.81 -30.01
CA ALA A 187 21.01 8.21 -29.68
C ALA A 187 20.23 7.90 -30.97
N TRP A 188 19.54 6.77 -30.95
CA TRP A 188 18.74 6.25 -32.05
C TRP A 188 17.40 5.77 -31.49
N GLY A 189 16.29 6.10 -32.15
CA GLY A 189 14.93 5.80 -31.71
C GLY A 189 14.05 7.05 -31.57
N TYR A 190 12.75 6.84 -31.36
CA TYR A 190 11.74 7.92 -31.30
C TYR A 190 11.75 8.62 -29.93
N THR A 191 12.65 9.59 -29.73
CA THR A 191 12.68 10.40 -28.49
C THR A 191 11.83 11.66 -28.65
N VAL A 192 10.87 11.89 -27.75
CA VAL A 192 9.95 13.03 -27.82
C VAL A 192 10.11 13.96 -26.62
N TYR A 193 10.06 15.27 -26.87
CA TYR A 193 10.04 16.34 -25.86
C TYR A 193 8.80 17.23 -26.06
N TYR A 194 7.99 17.39 -25.01
CA TYR A 194 6.80 18.25 -24.99
C TYR A 194 7.00 19.49 -24.10
N SER A 195 6.83 20.67 -24.67
CA SER A 195 6.94 21.91 -23.90
C SER A 195 5.86 21.99 -22.80
N GLU A 196 6.23 22.53 -21.64
CA GLU A 196 5.25 23.00 -20.66
C GLU A 196 4.82 24.46 -20.92
N THR A 197 5.63 25.20 -21.66
CA THR A 197 5.44 26.61 -22.00
C THR A 197 5.27 26.80 -23.51
N PRO A 198 4.76 27.95 -23.97
CA PRO A 198 4.56 28.19 -25.40
C PRO A 198 5.85 28.39 -26.20
N SER A 199 7.04 28.41 -25.58
CA SER A 199 8.28 28.65 -26.33
C SER A 199 9.49 27.89 -25.78
N ILE A 200 10.19 27.22 -26.68
CA ILE A 200 11.43 26.49 -26.41
C ILE A 200 12.57 27.18 -27.16
N ASN A 201 13.73 27.31 -26.51
CA ASN A 201 15.01 27.61 -27.14
C ASN A 201 15.92 26.38 -27.00
N LEU A 202 16.30 25.80 -28.13
CA LEU A 202 17.24 24.70 -28.23
C LEU A 202 18.60 25.26 -28.67
N THR A 203 19.64 24.98 -27.90
CA THR A 203 21.01 25.38 -28.22
C THR A 203 21.85 24.16 -28.51
N LEU A 204 22.45 24.10 -29.70
CA LEU A 204 23.49 23.13 -30.05
C LEU A 204 24.84 23.82 -29.97
N PHE A 205 25.74 23.25 -29.19
CA PHE A 205 27.13 23.70 -29.06
C PHE A 205 28.07 22.55 -29.40
N LEU A 206 29.08 22.82 -30.23
CA LEU A 206 30.10 21.85 -30.58
C LEU A 206 31.46 22.53 -30.51
N ALA A 207 32.30 22.12 -29.56
CA ALA A 207 33.64 22.65 -29.38
C ALA A 207 34.64 22.02 -30.36
N ARG A 208 34.52 20.70 -30.57
CA ARG A 208 35.34 19.94 -31.52
C ARG A 208 34.56 18.80 -32.15
N LEU A 209 34.93 18.41 -33.37
CA LEU A 209 34.43 17.18 -33.98
C LEU A 209 35.16 15.99 -33.35
N SER A 210 34.42 15.04 -32.78
CA SER A 210 34.98 13.81 -32.21
C SER A 210 35.01 12.71 -33.28
N GLU A 211 36.16 12.07 -33.46
CA GLU A 211 36.31 10.88 -34.31
C GLU A 211 35.95 9.62 -33.51
N GLN A 212 34.95 8.87 -33.98
CA GLN A 212 34.63 7.53 -33.47
C GLN A 212 34.43 6.59 -34.67
N GLY A 213 35.31 5.58 -34.81
CA GLY A 213 35.25 4.65 -35.92
C GLY A 213 35.66 5.29 -37.26
N ILE A 214 34.84 5.11 -38.32
CA ILE A 214 35.14 5.52 -39.71
C ILE A 214 34.55 6.92 -40.03
N GLY A 215 34.29 7.77 -39.03
CA GLY A 215 33.71 9.10 -39.27
C GLY A 215 33.59 10.02 -38.06
N TYR A 216 33.07 11.22 -38.32
CA TYR A 216 32.82 12.26 -37.31
C TYR A 216 31.43 12.14 -36.69
N ASN A 217 31.35 12.33 -35.37
CA ASN A 217 30.14 12.17 -34.56
C ASN A 217 29.27 13.44 -34.55
N PHE A 218 28.81 13.88 -35.73
CA PHE A 218 27.77 14.91 -35.84
C PHE A 218 26.71 14.55 -36.89
N ASP A 219 25.48 14.38 -36.41
CA ASP A 219 24.25 14.14 -37.17
C ASP A 219 23.07 14.61 -36.30
N PHE A 220 22.31 15.60 -36.76
CA PHE A 220 21.20 16.17 -36.01
C PHE A 220 20.01 16.46 -36.92
N LYS A 221 18.99 15.62 -36.82
CA LYS A 221 17.70 15.78 -37.48
C LYS A 221 16.57 15.74 -36.47
N LEU A 222 15.69 16.72 -36.55
CA LEU A 222 14.60 16.95 -35.62
C LEU A 222 13.30 17.23 -36.36
N SER A 223 12.24 16.51 -36.02
CA SER A 223 10.88 16.82 -36.40
C SER A 223 10.17 17.62 -35.31
N TYR A 224 9.38 18.63 -35.65
CA TYR A 224 8.63 19.44 -34.69
C TYR A 224 7.17 19.63 -35.10
N LYS A 225 6.31 19.78 -34.09
CA LYS A 225 4.86 19.95 -34.25
C LYS A 225 4.32 20.90 -33.19
N PHE A 226 3.32 21.70 -33.55
CA PHE A 226 2.56 22.51 -32.60
C PHE A 226 1.22 21.85 -32.32
N LEU A 227 0.83 21.84 -31.05
CA LEU A 227 -0.38 21.18 -30.57
C LEU A 227 -1.24 22.17 -29.77
N LYS A 228 -2.56 22.06 -29.92
CA LYS A 228 -3.49 22.68 -28.97
C LYS A 228 -3.49 21.89 -27.67
N ARG A 229 -3.69 22.57 -26.53
CA ARG A 229 -3.76 21.91 -25.22
C ARG A 229 -4.85 20.84 -25.16
N SER A 230 -5.99 21.08 -25.81
CA SER A 230 -7.11 20.13 -25.91
C SER A 230 -6.81 18.90 -26.75
N GLU A 231 -5.88 18.98 -27.70
CA GLU A 231 -5.52 17.88 -28.61
C GLU A 231 -4.37 17.02 -28.05
N ALA A 232 -3.66 17.52 -27.05
CA ALA A 232 -2.57 16.84 -26.36
C ALA A 232 -3.06 15.81 -25.32
N HIS A 233 -3.93 14.90 -25.76
CA HIS A 233 -4.61 13.88 -24.95
C HIS A 233 -3.65 12.98 -24.15
N LEU A 234 -2.50 12.62 -24.73
CA LEU A 234 -1.48 11.79 -24.07
C LEU A 234 -0.88 12.46 -22.83
N ARG A 235 -0.89 13.80 -22.76
CA ARG A 235 -0.32 14.56 -21.64
C ARG A 235 -1.37 15.02 -20.63
N TYR A 236 -2.50 15.54 -21.12
CA TYR A 236 -3.53 16.16 -20.27
C TYR A 236 -4.77 15.27 -20.02
N GLY A 237 -4.80 14.09 -20.61
CA GLY A 237 -5.97 13.22 -20.59
C GLY A 237 -7.08 13.72 -21.52
N ASN A 238 -8.22 13.03 -21.48
CA ASN A 238 -9.41 13.39 -22.24
C ASN A 238 -10.22 14.48 -21.50
N SER A 239 -11.05 15.23 -22.22
CA SER A 239 -11.93 16.28 -21.68
C SER A 239 -12.88 15.79 -20.59
N THR A 240 -13.22 14.50 -20.57
CA THR A 240 -14.09 13.85 -19.57
C THR A 240 -13.36 13.36 -18.32
N MET A 241 -12.04 13.20 -18.38
CA MET A 241 -11.19 12.72 -17.28
C MET A 241 -9.93 13.59 -17.18
N ALA A 242 -10.12 14.91 -17.05
CA ALA A 242 -9.02 15.85 -16.95
C ALA A 242 -8.16 15.50 -15.72
N THR A 243 -6.91 15.10 -15.98
CA THR A 243 -5.96 14.78 -14.91
C THR A 243 -5.47 16.07 -14.28
N TRP A 244 -5.53 16.16 -12.95
CA TRP A 244 -5.04 17.34 -12.25
C TRP A 244 -3.63 17.08 -11.71
N ARG A 245 -2.68 17.93 -12.12
CA ARG A 245 -1.25 17.71 -11.90
C ARG A 245 -0.66 18.55 -10.77
N GLY A 246 -1.49 19.30 -10.06
CA GLY A 246 -1.06 20.26 -9.04
C GLY A 246 -0.66 21.63 -9.61
N ASP A 247 -0.61 22.60 -8.71
CA ASP A 247 -0.24 23.99 -9.00
C ASP A 247 1.29 24.14 -8.99
N LEU A 248 1.85 24.81 -10.00
CA LEU A 248 3.30 25.05 -10.12
C LEU A 248 3.75 26.08 -9.08
N VAL A 249 4.83 25.79 -8.37
CA VAL A 249 5.42 26.73 -7.40
C VAL A 249 6.24 27.79 -8.16
N ASN A 250 5.96 29.06 -7.89
CA ASN A 250 6.62 30.18 -8.56
C ASN A 250 8.14 30.18 -8.31
N GLY A 251 8.90 30.50 -9.37
CA GLY A 251 10.37 30.56 -9.32
C GLY A 251 11.07 29.20 -9.39
N THR A 252 10.32 28.10 -9.38
CA THR A 252 10.88 26.74 -9.49
C THR A 252 10.78 26.24 -10.93
N TYR A 253 11.58 25.22 -11.27
CA TYR A 253 11.49 24.62 -12.60
C TYR A 253 10.25 23.72 -12.73
N CYS A 254 9.88 22.97 -11.69
CA CYS A 254 8.89 21.89 -11.79
C CYS A 254 8.19 21.55 -10.48
N ASP A 255 8.39 22.31 -9.40
CA ASP A 255 7.82 21.96 -8.11
C ASP A 255 6.31 22.15 -8.14
N ARG A 256 5.55 21.21 -7.57
CA ARG A 256 4.09 21.24 -7.61
C ARG A 256 3.46 20.94 -6.27
N VAL A 257 2.35 21.61 -6.00
CA VAL A 257 1.51 21.38 -4.81
C VAL A 257 0.19 20.75 -5.24
N LEU A 258 -0.12 19.59 -4.68
CA LEU A 258 -1.35 18.84 -4.93
C LEU A 258 -2.22 18.87 -3.67
N THR A 259 -3.46 19.35 -3.80
CA THR A 259 -4.46 19.46 -2.73
C THR A 259 -5.79 18.87 -3.20
N ARG A 260 -6.61 18.41 -2.26
CA ARG A 260 -7.97 17.90 -2.54
C ARG A 260 -8.02 16.72 -3.53
N CYS A 261 -7.06 15.80 -3.40
CA CYS A 261 -6.96 14.57 -4.19
C CYS A 261 -8.05 13.53 -3.88
N ASP A 262 -8.95 13.82 -2.94
CA ASP A 262 -10.19 13.10 -2.67
C ASP A 262 -11.33 13.49 -3.64
N THR A 263 -11.34 14.74 -4.10
CA THR A 263 -12.38 15.28 -5.01
C THR A 263 -11.95 15.39 -6.46
N ARG A 264 -10.64 15.29 -6.72
CA ARG A 264 -10.03 15.44 -8.06
C ARG A 264 -9.08 14.29 -8.33
N ALA A 265 -9.01 13.85 -9.59
CA ALA A 265 -8.05 12.83 -10.03
C ALA A 265 -6.62 13.40 -10.09
N CYS A 266 -5.92 13.35 -8.97
CA CYS A 266 -4.53 13.78 -8.86
C CYS A 266 -3.59 12.80 -9.57
N ARG A 267 -2.78 13.32 -10.51
CA ARG A 267 -1.72 12.60 -11.21
C ARG A 267 -0.41 13.33 -11.05
N LEU A 268 0.59 12.64 -10.50
CA LEU A 268 1.91 13.18 -10.23
C LEU A 268 2.83 12.73 -11.36
N GLN A 269 3.23 13.66 -12.22
CA GLN A 269 3.97 13.37 -13.44
C GLN A 269 5.38 13.96 -13.35
N SER A 270 6.37 13.22 -13.83
CA SER A 270 7.69 13.80 -14.08
C SER A 270 7.58 14.98 -15.06
N PRO A 271 8.50 15.95 -15.03
CA PRO A 271 8.47 17.04 -16.00
C PRO A 271 8.56 16.45 -17.39
N ASN A 272 7.79 17.01 -18.30
CA ASN A 272 7.72 16.56 -19.69
C ASN A 272 7.03 15.20 -19.95
N TYR A 273 6.52 14.47 -18.96
CA TYR A 273 5.82 13.21 -19.21
C TYR A 273 4.69 13.37 -20.28
N PRO A 274 4.54 12.45 -21.25
CA PRO A 274 5.25 11.18 -21.43
C PRO A 274 6.53 11.26 -22.28
N GLY A 275 7.10 12.46 -22.48
CA GLY A 275 8.38 12.68 -23.14
C GLY A 275 9.57 12.64 -22.18
N VAL A 276 10.78 12.82 -22.73
CA VAL A 276 12.03 12.78 -21.95
C VAL A 276 12.15 13.96 -21.00
N TYR A 277 12.44 13.67 -19.73
CA TYR A 277 12.55 14.71 -18.72
C TYR A 277 13.85 15.55 -18.90
N PRO A 278 13.82 16.85 -18.55
CA PRO A 278 14.99 17.72 -18.56
C PRO A 278 16.11 17.21 -17.65
N ARG A 279 17.34 17.62 -17.96
CA ARG A 279 18.55 17.27 -17.19
C ARG A 279 18.93 18.37 -16.20
N ASN A 280 19.63 17.97 -15.14
CA ASN A 280 20.06 18.82 -14.02
C ASN A 280 18.89 19.52 -13.31
N VAL A 281 17.80 18.79 -13.08
CA VAL A 281 16.63 19.29 -12.33
C VAL A 281 16.33 18.42 -11.12
N THR A 282 15.91 19.08 -10.05
CA THR A 282 15.29 18.46 -8.88
C THR A 282 13.91 19.07 -8.71
N CYS A 283 12.88 18.23 -8.73
CA CYS A 283 11.48 18.63 -8.61
C CYS A 283 10.88 18.12 -7.31
N TYR A 284 10.23 19.01 -6.56
CA TYR A 284 9.51 18.66 -5.34
C TYR A 284 8.01 18.65 -5.58
N TYR A 285 7.37 17.52 -5.30
CA TYR A 285 5.92 17.36 -5.37
C TYR A 285 5.37 17.20 -3.96
N ARG A 286 4.65 18.21 -3.49
CA ARG A 286 4.06 18.24 -2.15
C ARG A 286 2.58 17.93 -2.24
N VAL A 287 2.17 16.82 -1.65
CA VAL A 287 0.77 16.39 -1.56
C VAL A 287 0.25 16.71 -0.15
N GLU A 288 -0.88 17.40 -0.07
CA GLU A 288 -1.47 17.81 1.21
C GLU A 288 -2.97 17.52 1.27
N HIS A 289 -3.41 17.06 2.43
CA HIS A 289 -4.82 16.81 2.66
C HIS A 289 -5.25 17.12 4.10
N ASN A 290 -5.87 18.28 4.30
CA ASN A 290 -6.18 18.79 5.64
C ASN A 290 -7.60 18.49 6.15
N ARG A 291 -8.46 17.86 5.34
CA ARG A 291 -9.88 17.62 5.71
C ARG A 291 -10.12 16.12 5.89
N ALA A 292 -10.46 15.67 7.08
CA ALA A 292 -10.89 14.29 7.30
C ALA A 292 -12.29 14.26 7.92
N PRO A 293 -13.10 13.22 7.65
CA PRO A 293 -14.34 12.98 8.37
C PRO A 293 -14.11 12.95 9.89
N PRO A 294 -15.11 13.33 10.72
CA PRO A 294 -14.96 13.30 12.18
C PRO A 294 -14.53 11.91 12.68
N GLY A 295 -13.55 11.87 13.60
CA GLY A 295 -12.98 10.64 14.15
C GLY A 295 -12.07 9.86 13.19
N HIS A 296 -11.79 10.40 12.01
CA HIS A 296 -10.88 9.81 11.04
C HIS A 296 -9.68 10.73 10.78
N ARG A 297 -8.58 10.12 10.36
CA ARG A 297 -7.40 10.80 9.82
C ARG A 297 -7.20 10.39 8.37
N ALA A 298 -6.64 11.29 7.57
CA ALA A 298 -6.26 11.01 6.20
C ALA A 298 -4.83 10.48 6.12
N LEU A 299 -4.61 9.45 5.33
CA LEU A 299 -3.32 8.95 4.87
C LEU A 299 -3.23 9.20 3.37
N LEU A 300 -2.03 9.52 2.90
CA LEU A 300 -1.75 9.77 1.49
C LEU A 300 -1.04 8.57 0.89
N ALA A 301 -1.56 8.04 -0.21
CA ALA A 301 -0.97 6.93 -0.93
C ALA A 301 -0.55 7.37 -2.34
N VAL A 302 0.62 6.94 -2.79
CA VAL A 302 1.06 7.04 -4.18
C VAL A 302 1.37 5.67 -4.74
N SER A 303 0.91 5.38 -5.96
CA SER A 303 1.19 4.12 -6.64
C SER A 303 1.09 4.22 -8.16
N GLN A 304 1.60 3.19 -8.84
CA GLN A 304 1.41 3.04 -10.28
C GLN A 304 1.32 1.56 -10.63
N ARG A 305 0.09 1.10 -10.89
CA ARG A 305 -0.17 -0.30 -11.25
C ARG A 305 0.28 -0.65 -12.67
N ASN A 306 0.33 0.34 -13.56
CA ASN A 306 0.73 0.16 -14.94
C ASN A 306 2.24 0.35 -15.11
N SER A 307 2.99 -0.75 -15.23
CA SER A 307 4.45 -0.72 -15.35
C SER A 307 5.00 0.01 -16.58
N HIS A 308 4.19 0.28 -17.61
CA HIS A 308 4.61 1.08 -18.77
C HIS A 308 4.60 2.60 -18.51
N LYS A 309 4.02 3.04 -17.39
CA LYS A 309 3.89 4.46 -17.03
C LYS A 309 5.01 4.96 -16.11
N ILE A 310 5.99 4.13 -15.81
CA ILE A 310 7.16 4.49 -15.01
C ILE A 310 8.40 3.85 -15.61
N HIS A 311 9.35 4.71 -15.97
CA HIS A 311 10.66 4.35 -16.44
C HIS A 311 11.63 5.50 -16.15
N ILE A 312 12.28 5.44 -15.00
CA ILE A 312 13.37 6.33 -14.60
C ILE A 312 14.69 5.66 -14.97
N LYS A 313 15.58 6.35 -15.67
CA LYS A 313 16.82 5.75 -16.18
C LYS A 313 17.70 5.22 -15.05
N ASP A 314 18.11 3.95 -15.12
CA ASP A 314 18.87 3.27 -14.06
C ASP A 314 20.23 2.72 -14.52
N GLN A 315 20.42 2.48 -15.82
CA GLN A 315 21.66 1.92 -16.36
C GLN A 315 22.09 2.53 -17.71
N ILE A 316 23.38 2.38 -18.02
CA ILE A 316 23.93 2.53 -19.37
C ILE A 316 23.57 1.26 -20.12
N VAL A 317 22.82 1.38 -21.22
CA VAL A 317 22.28 0.27 -22.00
C VAL A 317 23.33 -0.81 -22.26
N LYS A 318 23.16 -1.98 -21.64
CA LYS A 318 23.56 -3.26 -22.24
C LYS A 318 22.34 -3.77 -23.00
N TYR A 319 22.54 -4.28 -24.21
CA TYR A 319 21.50 -4.85 -25.08
C TYR A 319 20.88 -6.15 -24.52
N ASP A 320 20.74 -6.28 -23.20
CA ASP A 320 20.04 -7.41 -22.61
C ASP A 320 18.55 -7.08 -22.51
N ARG A 321 17.76 -7.90 -23.20
CA ARG A 321 16.33 -7.70 -23.41
C ARG A 321 15.59 -8.39 -22.28
N SER A 322 14.61 -7.68 -21.69
CA SER A 322 13.30 -8.19 -21.23
C SER A 322 12.90 -7.99 -19.77
N GLN A 323 13.79 -7.62 -18.85
CA GLN A 323 13.40 -7.54 -17.44
C GLN A 323 13.05 -6.11 -17.01
N ARG A 324 11.76 -5.88 -16.71
CA ARG A 324 11.25 -4.72 -15.98
C ARG A 324 11.68 -4.88 -14.53
N ILE A 325 12.63 -4.07 -14.08
CA ILE A 325 13.14 -4.13 -12.71
C ILE A 325 12.99 -2.75 -12.10
N LEU A 326 12.19 -2.68 -11.04
CA LEU A 326 12.17 -1.54 -10.14
C LEU A 326 13.40 -1.63 -9.24
N ARG A 327 14.33 -0.70 -9.41
CA ARG A 327 15.55 -0.59 -8.62
C ARG A 327 15.37 0.40 -7.48
N VAL A 328 16.13 0.18 -6.41
CA VAL A 328 15.87 0.83 -5.13
C VAL A 328 17.16 1.26 -4.44
N TRP A 329 17.08 2.32 -3.63
CA TRP A 329 18.19 2.78 -2.78
C TRP A 329 19.49 3.07 -3.53
N ASP A 330 20.56 2.35 -3.20
CA ASP A 330 21.92 2.51 -3.72
C ASP A 330 22.05 2.08 -5.18
N GLN A 331 21.15 1.20 -5.65
CA GLN A 331 21.07 0.80 -7.06
C GLN A 331 20.79 1.98 -8.00
N CYS A 332 20.21 3.07 -7.48
CA CYS A 332 19.91 4.28 -8.25
C CYS A 332 21.06 5.30 -8.30
N ASN A 333 22.15 5.07 -7.56
CA ASN A 333 23.27 5.99 -7.49
C ASN A 333 24.14 5.98 -8.76
N VAL A 334 23.94 5.02 -9.67
CA VAL A 334 24.75 4.87 -10.90
C VAL A 334 24.48 6.01 -11.88
N VAL A 335 23.22 6.20 -12.26
CA VAL A 335 22.80 7.29 -13.17
C VAL A 335 22.52 8.57 -12.39
N GLN A 336 22.08 8.45 -11.13
CA GLN A 336 21.57 9.54 -10.30
C GLN A 336 20.25 10.15 -10.80
N ASP A 337 19.48 9.40 -11.58
CA ASP A 337 18.06 9.65 -11.79
C ASP A 337 17.27 8.82 -10.78
N TYR A 338 16.52 9.47 -9.89
CA TYR A 338 15.73 8.77 -8.88
C TYR A 338 14.54 9.57 -8.39
N LEU A 339 13.56 8.85 -7.86
CA LEU A 339 12.42 9.39 -7.14
C LEU A 339 12.51 8.98 -5.66
N THR A 340 12.68 9.94 -4.77
CA THR A 340 12.64 9.72 -3.32
C THR A 340 11.28 10.12 -2.77
N VAL A 341 10.71 9.29 -1.90
CA VAL A 341 9.41 9.53 -1.24
C VAL A 341 9.61 9.67 0.26
N TYR A 342 9.15 10.77 0.82
CA TYR A 342 9.30 11.13 2.24
C TYR A 342 7.98 10.98 3.00
N ASP A 343 8.07 10.53 4.25
CA ASP A 343 6.94 10.41 5.19
C ASP A 343 6.61 11.74 5.88
N GLY A 344 6.27 12.74 5.06
CA GLY A 344 5.95 14.09 5.50
C GLY A 344 6.16 15.12 4.40
N GLY A 345 6.07 16.40 4.75
CA GLY A 345 6.10 17.53 3.81
C GLY A 345 7.49 18.12 3.57
N SER A 346 8.56 17.56 4.15
CA SER A 346 9.92 18.11 4.12
C SER A 346 10.97 17.05 3.77
N THR A 347 12.12 17.49 3.24
CA THR A 347 13.28 16.62 2.97
C THR A 347 13.98 16.14 4.25
N THR A 348 13.66 16.73 5.40
CA THR A 348 14.11 16.30 6.73
C THR A 348 13.30 15.13 7.29
N ASP A 349 12.15 14.83 6.70
CA ASP A 349 11.30 13.73 7.14
C ASP A 349 11.92 12.37 6.74
N ARG A 350 11.38 11.29 7.31
CA ARG A 350 11.93 9.94 7.07
C ARG A 350 11.68 9.51 5.62
N VAL A 351 12.70 8.97 4.97
CA VAL A 351 12.57 8.41 3.62
C VAL A 351 11.83 7.07 3.68
N LEU A 352 10.71 6.95 2.96
CA LEU A 352 9.98 5.70 2.80
C LEU A 352 10.64 4.81 1.77
N VAL A 353 11.02 5.39 0.62
CA VAL A 353 11.65 4.66 -0.48
C VAL A 353 12.40 5.61 -1.44
N ARG A 354 13.44 5.10 -2.09
CA ARG A 354 14.08 5.71 -3.27
C ARG A 354 14.01 4.73 -4.44
N LEU A 355 13.49 5.18 -5.58
CA LEU A 355 13.15 4.36 -6.74
C LEU A 355 13.82 4.84 -8.03
N CYS A 356 14.19 3.90 -8.89
CA CYS A 356 14.58 4.12 -10.28
C CYS A 356 14.26 2.85 -11.10
N GLY A 357 14.51 2.86 -12.41
CA GLY A 357 14.13 1.77 -13.31
C GLY A 357 12.66 1.84 -13.70
N GLY A 358 12.07 0.68 -14.03
CA GLY A 358 10.69 0.62 -14.52
C GLY A 358 10.01 -0.72 -14.25
N ASP A 359 9.06 -0.72 -13.30
CA ASP A 359 8.01 -1.72 -13.11
C ASP A 359 6.86 -1.12 -12.28
N ALA A 360 5.82 -1.88 -11.95
CA ALA A 360 4.70 -1.41 -11.13
C ALA A 360 5.18 -0.96 -9.74
N VAL A 361 4.67 0.19 -9.30
CA VAL A 361 4.94 0.73 -7.97
C VAL A 361 3.76 0.39 -7.04
N PRO A 362 3.99 -0.36 -5.95
CA PRO A 362 2.96 -0.67 -4.96
C PRO A 362 2.51 0.59 -4.21
N ASP A 363 1.49 0.46 -3.37
CA ASP A 363 0.99 1.58 -2.57
C ASP A 363 2.02 2.02 -1.52
N ILE A 364 2.64 3.18 -1.77
CA ILE A 364 3.52 3.86 -0.82
C ILE A 364 2.65 4.85 -0.06
N VAL A 365 2.42 4.57 1.22
CA VAL A 365 1.43 5.28 2.04
C VAL A 365 2.14 6.06 3.13
N SER A 366 1.99 7.38 3.15
CA SER A 366 2.48 8.22 4.25
C SER A 366 1.65 8.00 5.51
N SER A 367 2.31 8.03 6.67
CA SER A 367 1.68 8.09 7.98
C SER A 367 1.01 9.44 8.23
N ARG A 368 1.42 10.50 7.53
CA ARG A 368 0.97 11.88 7.72
C ARG A 368 -0.10 12.29 6.72
N ASN A 369 -0.69 13.45 6.97
CA ASN A 369 -1.59 14.13 6.04
C ASN A 369 -0.86 15.00 5.00
N THR A 370 0.48 14.94 4.99
CA THR A 370 1.38 15.57 4.02
C THR A 370 2.41 14.56 3.54
N MET A 371 2.81 14.67 2.28
CA MET A 371 3.75 13.74 1.64
C MET A 371 4.56 14.50 0.59
N LEU A 372 5.87 14.29 0.58
CA LEU A 372 6.81 14.94 -0.34
C LEU A 372 7.47 13.88 -1.21
N LEU A 373 7.48 14.13 -2.51
CA LEU A 373 8.25 13.37 -3.48
C LEU A 373 9.31 14.27 -4.10
N GLU A 374 10.54 13.78 -4.17
CA GLU A 374 11.69 14.45 -4.77
C GLU A 374 12.13 13.66 -6.00
N PHE A 375 11.99 14.25 -7.19
CA PHE A 375 12.52 13.68 -8.42
C PHE A 375 13.82 14.39 -8.80
N HIS A 376 14.93 13.67 -8.77
CA HIS A 376 16.25 14.18 -9.12
C HIS A 376 16.70 13.58 -10.46
N THR A 377 17.40 14.39 -11.27
CA THR A 377 17.93 13.99 -12.57
C THR A 377 19.40 14.36 -12.73
N SER A 378 20.15 13.53 -13.43
CA SER A 378 21.56 13.75 -13.73
C SER A 378 21.81 15.01 -14.56
N PRO A 379 22.98 15.66 -14.41
CA PRO A 379 23.35 16.81 -15.24
C PRO A 379 23.56 16.50 -16.72
N TYR A 380 24.08 15.32 -17.04
CA TYR A 380 24.43 14.90 -18.40
C TYR A 380 23.69 13.63 -18.78
N ASP A 381 23.33 13.51 -20.06
CA ASP A 381 22.75 12.27 -20.59
C ASP A 381 22.88 12.13 -22.11
N ASN A 382 22.62 10.94 -22.64
CA ASN A 382 22.26 10.73 -24.04
C ASN A 382 20.73 10.64 -24.21
N PRO A 383 20.10 11.31 -25.20
CA PRO A 383 18.64 11.35 -25.37
C PRO A 383 18.07 10.05 -25.97
N PHE A 384 18.40 8.91 -25.35
CA PHE A 384 17.97 7.59 -25.76
C PHE A 384 16.55 7.29 -25.26
N HIS A 385 15.69 6.81 -26.17
CA HIS A 385 14.36 6.31 -25.80
C HIS A 385 14.48 4.91 -25.18
N PRO A 386 13.81 4.62 -24.05
CA PRO A 386 13.84 3.29 -23.45
C PRO A 386 13.30 2.22 -24.41
N VAL A 387 13.92 1.04 -24.40
CA VAL A 387 13.54 -0.09 -25.27
C VAL A 387 12.93 -1.20 -24.43
N PRO A 388 11.77 -1.78 -24.82
CA PRO A 388 10.93 -1.46 -25.98
C PRO A 388 10.26 -0.08 -25.95
N LEU A 389 9.93 0.46 -27.13
CA LEU A 389 9.23 1.75 -27.35
C LEU A 389 7.89 1.89 -26.60
N SER A 390 7.35 0.80 -26.05
CA SER A 390 6.19 0.83 -25.14
C SER A 390 6.49 1.52 -23.80
N PHE A 391 7.75 1.78 -23.48
CA PHE A 391 8.15 2.47 -22.25
C PHE A 391 8.06 3.97 -22.43
N LEU A 392 7.26 4.62 -21.59
CA LEU A 392 7.19 6.07 -21.55
C LEU A 392 8.27 6.60 -20.61
N PRO A 393 9.20 7.46 -21.07
CA PRO A 393 10.19 8.08 -20.21
C PRO A 393 9.57 8.81 -19.02
N GLY A 394 10.23 8.74 -17.87
CA GLY A 394 9.78 9.42 -16.65
C GLY A 394 8.71 8.63 -15.92
N PHE A 395 7.75 9.30 -15.30
CA PHE A 395 6.69 8.61 -14.57
C PHE A 395 5.37 9.38 -14.53
N GLU A 396 4.29 8.63 -14.35
CA GLU A 396 3.02 9.12 -13.83
C GLU A 396 2.66 8.27 -12.60
N LEU A 397 2.31 8.89 -11.48
CA LEU A 397 1.81 8.22 -10.27
C LEU A 397 0.38 8.67 -9.97
N GLU A 398 -0.41 7.74 -9.45
CA GLU A 398 -1.73 7.98 -8.90
C GLU A 398 -1.63 8.38 -7.44
N VAL A 399 -2.34 9.45 -7.04
CA VAL A 399 -2.48 9.84 -5.64
C VAL A 399 -3.86 9.43 -5.14
N GLN A 400 -3.91 8.72 -4.01
CA GLN A 400 -5.14 8.32 -3.34
C GLN A 400 -5.14 8.83 -1.89
N VAL A 401 -6.33 9.20 -1.40
CA VAL A 401 -6.55 9.58 -0.01
C VAL A 401 -7.29 8.45 0.70
N LEU A 402 -6.70 7.92 1.77
CA LEU A 402 -7.27 6.84 2.57
C LEU A 402 -7.69 7.40 3.94
N PHE A 403 -8.91 7.11 4.38
CA PHE A 403 -9.37 7.50 5.71
C PHE A 403 -9.28 6.32 6.68
N VAL A 404 -8.63 6.54 7.83
CA VAL A 404 -8.51 5.54 8.90
C VAL A 404 -9.02 6.11 10.22
N ASP A 405 -9.63 5.27 11.05
CA ASP A 405 -10.13 5.65 12.38
C ASP A 405 -8.95 6.08 13.26
N GLU A 406 -9.03 7.25 13.87
CA GLU A 406 -8.00 7.85 14.72
C GLU A 406 -7.74 7.03 16.00
N LYS A 407 -8.74 6.29 16.50
CA LYS A 407 -8.61 5.44 17.68
C LYS A 407 -8.08 4.04 17.36
N SER A 408 -7.99 3.68 16.08
CA SER A 408 -7.52 2.36 15.65
C SER A 408 -6.02 2.17 15.91
N ARG A 409 -5.62 0.90 16.06
CA ARG A 409 -4.21 0.50 16.20
C ARG A 409 -3.54 0.24 14.85
N THR A 410 -4.14 0.71 13.75
CA THR A 410 -3.68 0.43 12.37
C THR A 410 -2.76 1.53 11.82
N PHE A 411 -2.17 2.36 12.67
CA PHE A 411 -1.18 3.36 12.27
C PHE A 411 -0.25 3.69 13.45
N VAL A 412 0.96 4.13 13.15
CA VAL A 412 1.93 4.63 14.13
C VAL A 412 1.69 6.12 14.33
N LYS A 413 1.57 6.57 15.59
CA LYS A 413 1.42 7.99 15.91
C LYS A 413 2.68 8.77 15.54
N GLU A 414 2.52 10.04 15.20
CA GLU A 414 3.65 10.89 14.82
C GLU A 414 4.70 10.94 15.93
N ASN A 415 5.98 10.79 15.55
CA ASN A 415 7.15 10.78 16.44
C ASN A 415 7.16 9.65 17.49
N ALA A 416 6.24 8.69 17.42
CA ALA A 416 6.25 7.51 18.27
C ALA A 416 7.15 6.43 17.67
N ASN A 417 7.72 5.60 18.54
CA ASN A 417 8.23 4.30 18.13
C ASN A 417 7.05 3.42 17.71
N CYS A 418 7.31 2.43 16.85
CA CYS A 418 6.28 1.50 16.40
C CYS A 418 5.94 0.47 17.50
N ASP A 419 5.59 0.94 18.70
CA ASP A 419 5.30 0.11 19.87
C ASP A 419 3.82 0.24 20.23
N PHE A 420 3.11 -0.88 20.20
CA PHE A 420 1.70 -0.98 20.52
C PHE A 420 1.50 -1.80 21.80
N HIS A 421 0.73 -1.27 22.75
CA HIS A 421 0.39 -1.97 23.97
C HIS A 421 -1.08 -2.41 23.92
N ILE A 422 -1.31 -3.71 24.11
CA ILE A 422 -2.64 -4.32 24.16
C ILE A 422 -2.81 -4.93 25.54
N THR A 423 -3.84 -4.50 26.27
CA THR A 423 -4.08 -4.95 27.64
C THR A 423 -5.48 -5.52 27.82
N SER A 424 -5.63 -6.46 28.75
CA SER A 424 -6.95 -7.00 29.11
C SER A 424 -7.81 -6.04 29.96
N TYR A 425 -7.27 -4.88 30.34
CA TYR A 425 -8.05 -3.79 30.95
C TYR A 425 -8.92 -3.07 29.93
N GLU A 426 -8.43 -2.90 28.70
CA GLU A 426 -9.17 -2.27 27.61
C GLU A 426 -10.13 -3.25 26.92
N SER A 427 -9.64 -4.46 26.63
CA SER A 427 -10.41 -5.47 25.90
C SER A 427 -9.91 -6.88 26.22
N GLN A 428 -10.82 -7.81 26.54
CA GLN A 428 -10.45 -9.22 26.79
C GLN A 428 -10.06 -9.97 25.51
N SER A 429 -10.56 -9.54 24.35
CA SER A 429 -10.21 -10.11 23.04
C SER A 429 -10.34 -9.06 21.94
N GLY A 430 -9.76 -9.32 20.78
CA GLY A 430 -9.86 -8.42 19.62
C GLY A 430 -9.14 -8.92 18.39
N ILE A 431 -9.16 -8.10 17.34
CA ILE A 431 -8.42 -8.30 16.10
C ILE A 431 -7.33 -7.25 16.03
N LEU A 432 -6.15 -7.67 15.60
CA LEU A 432 -4.99 -6.81 15.37
C LEU A 432 -4.53 -6.98 13.92
N GLU A 433 -4.32 -5.85 13.26
CA GLU A 433 -3.81 -5.74 11.91
C GLU A 433 -2.50 -4.95 11.94
N ASN A 434 -1.65 -5.15 10.92
CA ASN A 434 -0.48 -4.31 10.74
C ASN A 434 -0.86 -2.85 10.40
N PRO A 435 0.05 -1.88 10.60
CA PRO A 435 -0.13 -0.52 10.15
C PRO A 435 -0.49 -0.44 8.66
N LYS A 436 -1.49 0.40 8.35
CA LYS A 436 -1.99 0.66 7.00
C LYS A 436 -1.12 1.65 6.21
N HIS A 437 -0.19 2.33 6.88
CA HIS A 437 0.81 3.17 6.22
C HIS A 437 2.13 2.43 6.03
N SER A 438 2.96 2.91 5.10
CA SER A 438 4.31 2.42 4.89
C SER A 438 5.20 2.77 6.06
N LEU A 439 6.02 1.82 6.47
CA LEU A 439 7.00 1.95 7.53
C LEU A 439 8.38 2.09 6.89
N PRO A 440 9.21 3.04 7.35
CA PRO A 440 10.52 3.30 6.78
C PRO A 440 11.49 2.12 7.01
N PRO A 441 12.62 2.07 6.29
CA PRO A 441 13.68 1.10 6.53
C PRO A 441 14.17 1.06 7.98
N ASN A 442 14.70 -0.09 8.39
CA ASN A 442 15.20 -0.36 9.74
C ASN A 442 14.17 -0.08 10.87
N THR A 443 12.88 -0.27 10.57
CA THR A 443 11.81 -0.14 11.57
C THR A 443 11.54 -1.47 12.23
N THR A 444 11.45 -1.48 13.56
CA THR A 444 10.92 -2.61 14.33
C THR A 444 9.62 -2.21 14.99
N CYS A 445 8.55 -2.94 14.66
CA CYS A 445 7.24 -2.77 15.25
C CYS A 445 6.98 -3.84 16.31
N ARG A 446 6.72 -3.43 17.55
CA ARG A 446 6.43 -4.34 18.66
C ARG A 446 4.97 -4.23 19.08
N TYR A 447 4.35 -5.37 19.34
CA TYR A 447 3.02 -5.47 19.91
C TYR A 447 3.13 -6.23 21.22
N HIS A 448 2.94 -5.52 22.32
CA HIS A 448 3.04 -6.05 23.67
C HIS A 448 1.64 -6.37 24.19
N PHE A 449 1.38 -7.65 24.40
CA PHE A 449 0.17 -8.13 25.05
C PHE A 449 0.41 -8.31 26.54
N GLN A 450 -0.45 -7.72 27.38
CA GLN A 450 -0.34 -7.80 28.83
C GLN A 450 -1.70 -8.10 29.47
N GLY A 451 -1.83 -9.31 30.03
CA GLY A 451 -3.00 -9.74 30.79
C GLY A 451 -2.99 -9.30 32.26
N LYS A 452 -4.13 -9.45 32.93
CA LYS A 452 -4.28 -9.31 34.39
C LYS A 452 -3.53 -10.45 35.12
N PRO A 453 -3.37 -10.35 36.45
CA PRO A 453 -2.91 -11.50 37.24
C PRO A 453 -3.81 -12.72 36.99
N ASN A 454 -3.20 -13.90 36.76
CA ASN A 454 -3.87 -15.16 36.39
C ASN A 454 -4.50 -15.20 34.99
N GLU A 455 -4.02 -14.38 34.06
CA GLU A 455 -4.34 -14.51 32.63
C GLU A 455 -3.09 -14.86 31.83
N ILE A 456 -3.28 -15.56 30.73
CA ILE A 456 -2.31 -15.82 29.68
C ILE A 456 -2.86 -15.31 28.34
N VAL A 457 -1.97 -15.12 27.37
CA VAL A 457 -2.28 -14.57 26.06
C VAL A 457 -2.40 -15.71 25.06
N TRP A 458 -3.51 -15.73 24.33
CA TRP A 458 -3.76 -16.66 23.24
C TRP A 458 -3.93 -15.88 21.94
N ILE A 459 -3.10 -16.16 20.94
CA ILE A 459 -3.15 -15.51 19.62
C ILE A 459 -3.27 -16.53 18.49
N SER A 460 -3.97 -16.17 17.43
CA SER A 460 -4.10 -16.98 16.21
C SER A 460 -4.06 -16.08 14.98
N PHE A 461 -3.27 -16.45 13.97
CA PHE A 461 -3.22 -15.71 12.71
C PHE A 461 -4.37 -16.18 11.82
N ILE A 462 -5.17 -15.24 11.35
CA ILE A 462 -6.26 -15.50 10.40
C ILE A 462 -5.72 -15.39 8.97
N LYS A 463 -4.88 -14.36 8.74
CA LYS A 463 -4.22 -14.09 7.47
C LYS A 463 -2.79 -13.66 7.75
N TYR A 464 -1.86 -14.12 6.92
CA TYR A 464 -0.49 -13.66 6.89
C TYR A 464 0.03 -13.68 5.46
N TYR A 465 0.67 -12.58 5.06
CA TYR A 465 1.35 -12.44 3.78
C TYR A 465 2.57 -11.54 3.99
N ALA A 466 3.72 -11.97 3.49
CA ALA A 466 4.94 -11.18 3.45
C ALA A 466 5.51 -11.29 2.03
N ALA A 467 5.83 -10.16 1.41
CA ALA A 467 6.46 -10.16 0.09
C ALA A 467 7.90 -10.71 0.19
N SER A 468 8.18 -11.84 -0.47
CA SER A 468 9.43 -12.60 -0.27
C SER A 468 10.53 -12.35 -1.30
N THR A 469 10.28 -11.60 -2.38
CA THR A 469 11.21 -11.52 -3.52
C THR A 469 11.75 -10.12 -3.77
N ASP A 470 13.07 -9.96 -3.65
CA ASP A 470 13.84 -8.92 -4.33
C ASP A 470 14.19 -9.48 -5.73
N PRO A 471 13.54 -9.04 -6.82
CA PRO A 471 13.79 -9.58 -8.16
C PRO A 471 15.21 -9.29 -8.68
N ALA A 472 15.99 -8.44 -7.99
CA ALA A 472 17.33 -8.04 -8.37
C ALA A 472 18.45 -8.64 -7.49
N ALA A 473 18.12 -9.43 -6.45
CA ALA A 473 19.12 -10.02 -5.58
C ALA A 473 19.87 -11.15 -6.32
N SER A 474 21.20 -11.00 -6.43
CA SER A 474 22.08 -12.06 -6.88
C SER A 474 21.97 -13.27 -5.94
N ILE A 475 22.22 -14.46 -6.49
CA ILE A 475 22.08 -15.79 -5.88
C ILE A 475 22.90 -15.94 -4.56
N ASP A 476 23.80 -15.01 -4.22
CA ASP A 476 24.72 -15.09 -3.07
C ASP A 476 24.22 -14.46 -1.75
N THR A 477 23.08 -13.75 -1.70
CA THR A 477 22.51 -13.21 -0.43
C THR A 477 21.39 -14.07 0.16
N GLY A 478 21.46 -15.39 -0.06
CA GLY A 478 20.41 -16.38 0.24
C GLY A 478 19.87 -16.44 1.69
N ASN A 479 20.49 -15.76 2.66
CA ASN A 479 20.12 -15.82 4.08
C ASN A 479 19.52 -14.53 4.69
N GLU A 480 19.41 -13.43 3.94
CA GLU A 480 18.90 -12.17 4.50
C GLU A 480 17.41 -11.95 4.18
N CYS A 481 16.62 -11.65 5.22
CA CYS A 481 15.19 -11.40 5.12
C CYS A 481 14.92 -9.90 5.18
N ASN A 482 14.20 -9.35 4.20
CA ASN A 482 13.75 -7.96 4.25
C ASN A 482 12.71 -7.72 5.34
N THR A 483 11.86 -8.73 5.60
CA THR A 483 10.83 -8.71 6.64
C THR A 483 10.95 -9.94 7.54
N LYS A 484 10.92 -9.76 8.86
CA LYS A 484 10.90 -10.87 9.84
C LYS A 484 9.78 -10.68 10.85
N LEU A 485 9.07 -11.75 11.17
CA LEU A 485 8.09 -11.80 12.25
C LEU A 485 8.64 -12.71 13.36
N LEU A 486 8.70 -12.21 14.60
CA LEU A 486 9.12 -12.97 15.77
C LEU A 486 8.00 -12.97 16.82
N ILE A 487 7.76 -14.13 17.41
CA ILE A 487 6.77 -14.31 18.49
C ILE A 487 7.52 -14.69 19.76
N TRP A 488 7.39 -13.88 20.80
CA TRP A 488 8.05 -14.08 22.09
C TRP A 488 7.05 -14.36 23.19
N ASP A 489 7.29 -15.43 23.94
CA ASP A 489 6.62 -15.73 25.21
C ASP A 489 7.27 -14.91 26.32
N GLY A 490 6.60 -13.84 26.75
CA GLY A 490 7.15 -12.80 27.63
C GLY A 490 7.54 -11.50 26.91
N ASN A 491 8.23 -10.62 27.64
CA ASN A 491 8.71 -9.34 27.11
C ASN A 491 10.24 -9.37 26.91
N PRO A 492 10.75 -9.34 25.65
CA PRO A 492 12.19 -9.43 25.38
C PRO A 492 12.97 -8.20 25.87
N THR A 493 12.36 -7.01 25.96
CA THR A 493 13.08 -5.77 26.35
C THR A 493 13.39 -5.73 27.86
N ARG A 494 12.58 -6.41 28.69
CA ARG A 494 12.80 -6.53 30.14
C ARG A 494 13.92 -7.52 30.52
N ALA A 495 14.45 -8.28 29.56
CA ALA A 495 15.53 -9.24 29.80
C ALA A 495 16.93 -8.60 29.84
N SER A 496 17.05 -7.31 29.49
CA SER A 496 18.32 -6.56 29.54
C SER A 496 18.64 -5.93 30.90
N ASP A 497 17.69 -5.89 31.84
CA ASP A 497 17.92 -5.37 33.19
C ASP A 497 18.58 -6.44 34.07
N THR A 498 19.91 -6.41 34.13
CA THR A 498 20.78 -7.30 34.91
C THR A 498 20.56 -7.26 36.43
N ASN A 499 19.65 -6.42 36.94
CA ASN A 499 19.44 -6.18 38.37
C ASN A 499 18.22 -6.85 39.01
N LYS A 500 17.48 -7.71 38.31
CA LYS A 500 16.36 -8.47 38.91
C LYS A 500 16.54 -9.98 38.79
N LYS A 501 17.01 -10.61 39.88
CA LYS A 501 17.20 -12.07 40.09
C LYS A 501 15.94 -12.95 39.83
N HIS A 502 14.79 -12.38 39.45
CA HIS A 502 13.53 -13.09 39.17
C HIS A 502 12.84 -12.69 37.85
N SER A 503 13.52 -12.00 36.92
CA SER A 503 12.94 -11.76 35.59
C SER A 503 13.06 -13.03 34.72
N ARG A 504 11.94 -13.72 34.43
CA ARG A 504 11.94 -14.84 33.47
C ARG A 504 12.37 -14.32 32.10
N LYS A 505 13.45 -14.87 31.54
CA LYS A 505 13.94 -14.56 30.20
C LYS A 505 12.86 -14.91 29.16
N ALA A 506 12.52 -13.95 28.29
CA ALA A 506 11.53 -14.19 27.23
C ALA A 506 12.00 -15.31 26.29
N ARG A 507 11.09 -16.21 25.92
CA ARG A 507 11.39 -17.38 25.07
C ARG A 507 10.84 -17.16 23.66
N LEU A 508 11.67 -17.36 22.64
CA LEU A 508 11.23 -17.30 21.25
C LEU A 508 10.33 -18.49 20.93
N MET A 509 9.10 -18.24 20.49
CA MET A 509 8.11 -19.24 20.10
C MET A 509 8.17 -19.55 18.60
N GLY A 510 8.51 -18.55 17.78
CA GLY A 510 8.61 -18.71 16.33
C GLY A 510 9.26 -17.50 15.67
N GLN A 511 9.93 -17.75 14.55
CA GLN A 511 10.54 -16.75 13.68
C GLN A 511 10.15 -17.09 12.24
N PHE A 512 9.58 -16.12 11.53
CA PHE A 512 9.07 -16.30 10.16
C PHE A 512 9.70 -15.26 9.24
N CYS A 513 10.09 -15.72 8.05
CA CYS A 513 10.76 -14.93 7.03
C CYS A 513 10.47 -15.53 5.65
N LYS A 514 10.47 -14.70 4.60
CA LYS A 514 10.23 -15.12 3.20
C LYS A 514 8.91 -15.89 3.09
N ASP A 515 8.96 -17.13 2.63
CA ASP A 515 7.80 -17.98 2.39
C ASP A 515 7.34 -18.74 3.66
N ASP A 516 8.04 -18.56 4.79
CA ASP A 516 7.62 -19.13 6.07
C ASP A 516 6.36 -18.43 6.58
N VAL A 517 5.36 -19.22 6.96
CA VAL A 517 4.07 -18.74 7.43
C VAL A 517 3.86 -19.18 8.89
N PRO A 518 3.37 -18.29 9.79
CA PRO A 518 2.99 -18.69 11.14
C PRO A 518 1.82 -19.67 11.14
N LEU A 519 1.54 -20.28 12.28
CA LEU A 519 0.36 -21.14 12.43
C LEU A 519 -0.92 -20.36 12.08
N LEU A 520 -1.64 -20.82 11.06
CA LEU A 520 -2.84 -20.18 10.53
C LEU A 520 -4.11 -20.88 11.01
N CYS A 521 -5.11 -20.07 11.38
CA CYS A 521 -6.47 -20.46 11.69
C CYS A 521 -7.43 -19.81 10.67
N ASP A 522 -7.19 -20.12 9.40
CA ASP A 522 -7.84 -19.51 8.22
C ASP A 522 -9.34 -19.82 8.12
N HIS A 523 -9.78 -20.97 8.63
CA HIS A 523 -11.18 -21.38 8.62
C HIS A 523 -12.11 -20.39 9.35
N THR A 524 -11.57 -19.53 10.23
CA THR A 524 -12.34 -18.46 10.89
C THR A 524 -12.91 -17.45 9.91
N LEU A 525 -12.32 -17.31 8.71
CA LEU A 525 -12.85 -16.49 7.62
C LEU A 525 -14.20 -17.00 7.07
N LEU A 526 -14.53 -18.28 7.28
CA LEU A 526 -15.79 -18.89 6.84
C LEU A 526 -16.94 -18.70 7.85
N ARG A 527 -16.69 -18.00 8.97
CA ARG A 527 -17.70 -17.78 10.00
C ARG A 527 -18.74 -16.77 9.52
N ASN A 528 -20.01 -17.12 9.65
CA ASN A 528 -21.15 -16.25 9.36
C ASN A 528 -22.20 -16.39 10.49
N SER A 529 -23.26 -15.58 10.48
CA SER A 529 -24.34 -15.60 11.49
C SER A 529 -24.95 -16.99 11.71
N SER A 530 -25.06 -17.79 10.65
CA SER A 530 -25.57 -19.16 10.69
C SER A 530 -24.50 -20.26 10.80
N ARG A 531 -23.22 -19.92 10.60
CA ARG A 531 -22.13 -20.91 10.51
C ARG A 531 -21.02 -20.59 11.51
N HIS A 532 -21.00 -21.35 12.59
CA HIS A 532 -19.89 -21.35 13.55
C HIS A 532 -18.79 -22.29 13.06
N THR A 533 -17.57 -21.78 13.00
CA THR A 533 -16.39 -22.58 12.65
C THR A 533 -15.85 -23.24 13.90
N ARG A 534 -15.12 -24.36 13.76
CA ARG A 534 -14.38 -24.93 14.89
C ARG A 534 -13.41 -23.90 15.47
N PRO A 535 -13.07 -23.96 16.77
CA PRO A 535 -12.07 -23.08 17.34
C PRO A 535 -10.67 -23.41 16.82
N CYS A 536 -9.78 -22.44 16.90
CA CYS A 536 -8.36 -22.64 16.59
C CYS A 536 -7.77 -23.62 17.60
N SER A 537 -7.14 -24.68 17.12
CA SER A 537 -6.44 -25.61 17.99
C SER A 537 -5.11 -25.02 18.49
N PRO A 538 -4.49 -25.56 19.56
CA PRO A 538 -3.11 -25.21 19.91
C PRO A 538 -2.09 -25.52 18.80
N SER A 539 -2.41 -26.41 17.87
CA SER A 539 -1.61 -26.65 16.65
C SER A 539 -1.75 -25.56 15.58
N GLU A 540 -2.71 -24.65 15.72
CA GLU A 540 -3.01 -23.57 14.77
C GLU A 540 -2.97 -22.19 15.46
N SER A 541 -2.38 -22.12 16.65
CA SER A 541 -2.35 -20.91 17.47
C SER A 541 -1.15 -20.91 18.43
N TYR A 542 -0.91 -19.76 19.07
CA TYR A 542 0.16 -19.60 20.04
C TYR A 542 -0.43 -19.22 21.40
N VAL A 543 -0.02 -19.93 22.44
CA VAL A 543 -0.44 -19.68 23.82
C VAL A 543 0.80 -19.36 24.65
N SER A 544 0.78 -18.23 25.35
CA SER A 544 1.87 -17.85 26.25
C SER A 544 1.87 -18.66 27.54
N THR A 545 3.02 -18.77 28.19
CA THR A 545 3.16 -19.38 29.52
C THR A 545 3.00 -18.37 30.66
N SER A 546 2.92 -17.09 30.33
CA SER A 546 2.78 -15.98 31.26
C SER A 546 1.74 -14.97 30.76
N ARG A 547 1.41 -13.97 31.58
CA ARG A 547 0.53 -12.87 31.18
C ARG A 547 1.09 -11.94 30.09
N ASP A 548 2.37 -12.06 29.77
CA ASP A 548 3.06 -11.22 28.80
C ASP A 548 3.37 -12.04 27.53
N LEU A 549 3.09 -11.47 26.35
CA LEU A 549 3.50 -11.98 25.04
C LEU A 549 3.90 -10.80 24.16
N THR A 550 4.96 -10.93 23.37
CA THR A 550 5.42 -9.86 22.48
C THR A 550 5.54 -10.36 21.05
N LEU A 551 4.88 -9.68 20.12
CA LEU A 551 5.07 -9.85 18.69
C LEU A 551 6.03 -8.78 18.20
N GLU A 552 7.11 -9.15 17.52
CA GLU A 552 8.04 -8.21 16.90
C GLU A 552 8.06 -8.40 15.39
N HIS A 553 7.97 -7.29 14.68
CA HIS A 553 8.03 -7.24 13.23
C HIS A 553 9.18 -6.34 12.81
N ILE A 554 10.19 -6.90 12.15
CA ILE A 554 11.42 -6.22 11.75
C ILE A 554 11.41 -6.00 10.25
N LEU A 555 11.56 -4.75 9.83
CA LEU A 555 11.61 -4.32 8.44
C LEU A 555 12.98 -3.72 8.14
N ARG A 556 13.76 -4.36 7.26
CA ARG A 556 15.07 -3.85 6.85
C ARG A 556 14.96 -2.80 5.75
N GLN A 557 14.27 -3.13 4.65
CA GLN A 557 14.08 -2.23 3.50
C GLN A 557 12.75 -1.43 3.56
N GLY A 558 12.04 -1.47 4.68
CA GLY A 558 10.73 -0.82 4.87
C GLY A 558 9.57 -1.65 4.30
N SER A 559 8.33 -1.22 4.56
CA SER A 559 7.12 -1.95 4.12
C SER A 559 6.47 -1.43 2.84
N ALA A 560 7.02 -0.37 2.24
CA ALA A 560 6.48 0.20 1.00
C ALA A 560 6.62 -0.75 -0.20
N LEU A 561 7.80 -1.35 -0.36
CA LEU A 561 8.10 -2.30 -1.44
C LEU A 561 7.90 -3.75 -1.03
N TYR A 562 8.10 -4.04 0.26
CA TYR A 562 7.93 -5.36 0.84
C TYR A 562 6.78 -5.32 1.84
N PRO A 563 5.53 -5.17 1.36
CA PRO A 563 4.39 -5.09 2.25
C PRO A 563 4.24 -6.38 3.03
N ILE A 564 3.95 -6.24 4.32
CA ILE A 564 3.41 -7.32 5.13
C ILE A 564 1.92 -7.05 5.33
N SER A 565 1.12 -8.09 5.30
CA SER A 565 -0.29 -8.04 5.65
C SER A 565 -0.60 -9.19 6.59
N PHE A 566 -0.91 -8.88 7.84
CA PHE A 566 -1.41 -9.88 8.78
C PHE A 566 -2.68 -9.41 9.46
N VAL A 567 -3.55 -10.37 9.73
CA VAL A 567 -4.72 -10.22 10.57
C VAL A 567 -4.63 -11.32 11.62
N LEU A 568 -4.55 -10.93 12.88
CA LEU A 568 -4.49 -11.87 14.00
C LEU A 568 -5.60 -11.59 14.99
N ARG A 569 -6.10 -12.65 15.60
CA ARG A 569 -7.03 -12.57 16.73
C ARG A 569 -6.28 -12.84 18.01
N TYR A 570 -6.51 -12.01 19.02
CA TYR A 570 -5.97 -12.19 20.36
C TYR A 570 -7.09 -12.36 21.38
N GLU A 571 -6.80 -13.10 22.44
CA GLU A 571 -7.65 -13.27 23.60
C GLU A 571 -6.80 -13.44 24.86
N PHE A 572 -7.21 -12.78 25.94
CA PHE A 572 -6.67 -13.00 27.28
C PHE A 572 -7.53 -14.07 27.96
N VAL A 573 -6.95 -15.23 28.19
CA VAL A 573 -7.65 -16.37 28.79
C VAL A 573 -7.13 -16.62 30.20
N HIS A 574 -7.96 -17.17 31.07
CA HIS A 574 -7.51 -17.48 32.44
C HIS A 574 -6.39 -18.53 32.39
N ASP A 575 -5.31 -18.21 33.10
CA ASP A 575 -4.22 -19.12 33.40
C ASP A 575 -4.78 -20.31 34.17
N SER A 576 -4.39 -21.49 33.73
CA SER A 576 -4.93 -22.77 34.16
C SER A 576 -5.07 -22.89 35.68
N MET A 577 -6.29 -23.01 36.19
CA MET A 577 -6.51 -23.83 37.37
C MET A 577 -6.48 -25.27 36.89
N SER A 578 -5.60 -26.10 37.47
CA SER A 578 -5.60 -27.54 37.22
C SER A 578 -7.03 -28.08 37.35
N CYS A 579 -7.46 -28.89 36.39
CA CYS A 579 -8.72 -29.62 36.41
C CYS A 579 -8.69 -30.78 37.45
N HIS A 580 -7.52 -31.02 38.07
CA HIS A 580 -7.35 -31.90 39.22
C HIS A 580 -6.76 -31.15 40.42
N LEU A 581 -7.53 -31.01 41.49
CA LEU A 581 -7.11 -30.28 42.70
C LEU A 581 -7.19 -31.18 43.92
N VAL A 582 -6.21 -31.05 44.82
CA VAL A 582 -6.21 -31.71 46.13
C VAL A 582 -6.14 -30.65 47.24
N PHE A 583 -7.15 -30.67 48.10
CA PHE A 583 -7.25 -29.86 49.30
C PHE A 583 -6.97 -30.76 50.50
N SER A 584 -5.98 -30.44 51.29
CA SER A 584 -5.62 -31.25 52.46
C SER A 584 -5.52 -30.37 53.69
N ALA A 585 -6.07 -30.83 54.80
CA ALA A 585 -5.99 -30.17 56.10
C ALA A 585 -4.60 -30.30 56.77
N SER A 586 -3.76 -31.26 56.33
CA SER A 586 -2.45 -31.53 56.94
C SER A 586 -1.35 -30.57 56.46
N SER A 587 -0.53 -30.06 57.38
CA SER A 587 0.66 -29.25 57.10
C SER A 587 1.90 -30.08 56.70
N THR A 588 1.82 -31.41 56.74
CA THR A 588 2.94 -32.32 56.47
C THR A 588 2.96 -32.81 55.02
N PRO A 589 4.08 -32.64 54.28
CA PRO A 589 4.18 -33.12 52.91
C PRO A 589 4.28 -34.65 52.89
N THR A 590 3.21 -35.33 52.46
CA THR A 590 3.24 -36.78 52.20
C THR A 590 4.09 -37.10 50.96
N PRO A 591 4.93 -38.16 50.99
CA PRO A 591 5.75 -38.56 49.85
C PRO A 591 4.87 -38.96 48.66
N GLN A 592 5.20 -38.45 47.47
CA GLN A 592 4.55 -38.86 46.22
C GLN A 592 4.90 -40.32 45.90
N SER A 593 3.89 -41.15 45.68
CA SER A 593 4.05 -42.45 45.04
C SER A 593 4.36 -42.26 43.54
N PRO A 594 5.17 -43.14 42.91
CA PRO A 594 5.59 -42.95 41.53
C PRO A 594 4.40 -43.13 40.58
N GLY A 595 4.07 -42.09 39.81
CA GLY A 595 3.09 -42.17 38.71
C GLY A 595 1.91 -41.20 38.75
N GLN A 596 1.79 -40.33 39.75
CA GLN A 596 0.71 -39.33 39.78
C GLN A 596 1.13 -38.00 39.14
N SER A 597 0.26 -37.47 38.28
CA SER A 597 0.39 -36.14 37.65
C SER A 597 0.53 -35.03 38.70
N PRO A 598 1.24 -33.93 38.42
CA PRO A 598 1.50 -32.86 39.40
C PRO A 598 0.21 -32.28 39.96
N GLN A 599 -0.07 -32.57 41.24
CA GLN A 599 -1.24 -32.08 41.97
C GLN A 599 -0.87 -30.79 42.72
N SER A 600 -1.61 -29.71 42.49
CA SER A 600 -1.46 -28.49 43.30
C SER A 600 -2.15 -28.69 44.65
N LYS A 601 -1.35 -28.89 45.72
CA LYS A 601 -1.85 -28.98 47.09
C LYS A 601 -2.10 -27.57 47.65
N LYS A 602 -3.32 -27.30 48.11
CA LYS A 602 -3.62 -26.11 48.93
C LYS A 602 -3.91 -26.57 50.36
N SER A 603 -3.08 -26.13 51.32
CA SER A 603 -3.28 -26.39 52.75
C SER A 603 -4.16 -25.30 53.36
N SER A 604 -5.42 -25.61 53.64
CA SER A 604 -6.31 -24.71 54.38
C SER A 604 -7.45 -25.49 55.02
N ILE A 605 -7.77 -25.17 56.28
CA ILE A 605 -8.88 -25.79 57.05
C ILE A 605 -10.24 -25.47 56.42
N SER A 606 -10.35 -24.34 55.71
CA SER A 606 -11.50 -23.96 54.90
C SER A 606 -11.05 -23.22 53.64
N GLY A 607 -11.83 -23.26 52.57
CA GLY A 607 -11.46 -22.60 51.33
C GLY A 607 -12.59 -22.57 50.32
N LYS A 608 -12.44 -21.71 49.31
CA LYS A 608 -13.34 -21.65 48.15
C LYS A 608 -12.75 -22.44 46.99
N PHE A 609 -13.60 -23.07 46.21
CA PHE A 609 -13.21 -23.82 45.03
C PHE A 609 -14.19 -23.56 43.88
N THR A 610 -13.69 -23.57 42.65
CA THR A 610 -14.49 -23.30 41.45
C THR A 610 -14.12 -24.26 40.34
N SER A 611 -15.03 -24.44 39.38
CA SER A 611 -14.71 -25.06 38.10
C SER A 611 -13.54 -24.32 37.41
N PRO A 612 -12.80 -24.99 36.51
CA PRO A 612 -11.71 -24.33 35.79
C PRO A 612 -12.27 -23.23 34.90
N LYS A 613 -11.58 -22.09 34.83
CA LYS A 613 -11.98 -20.97 33.95
C LYS A 613 -11.20 -20.91 32.64
N SER A 614 -10.26 -21.83 32.44
CA SER A 614 -9.47 -21.84 31.21
C SER A 614 -10.30 -22.39 30.06
N VAL A 615 -10.40 -21.61 28.98
CA VAL A 615 -11.21 -21.92 27.79
C VAL A 615 -10.79 -23.24 27.14
N PHE A 616 -9.52 -23.62 27.27
CA PHE A 616 -8.94 -24.86 26.72
C PHE A 616 -9.56 -26.15 27.28
N PHE A 617 -10.26 -26.09 28.42
CA PHE A 617 -10.99 -27.23 28.97
C PHE A 617 -12.39 -27.40 28.37
N TYR A 618 -12.86 -26.46 27.55
CA TYR A 618 -14.23 -26.41 27.05
C TYR A 618 -14.31 -26.45 25.52
N GLY A 619 -15.55 -26.55 25.02
CA GLY A 619 -15.86 -26.60 23.58
C GLY A 619 -15.25 -25.47 22.77
N ARG A 620 -15.26 -24.24 23.30
CA ARG A 620 -14.65 -23.07 22.67
C ARG A 620 -13.12 -23.12 22.58
N GLY A 621 -12.46 -23.91 23.42
CA GLY A 621 -11.03 -24.20 23.33
C GLY A 621 -10.70 -25.45 22.52
N GLY A 622 -11.71 -26.10 21.93
CA GLY A 622 -11.57 -27.32 21.12
C GLY A 622 -11.80 -28.63 21.90
N ALA A 623 -12.05 -28.59 23.21
CA ALA A 623 -12.33 -29.78 24.00
C ALA A 623 -13.78 -30.24 23.83
N GLN A 624 -14.01 -31.51 23.49
CA GLN A 624 -15.37 -32.05 23.40
C GLN A 624 -15.92 -32.49 24.76
N ASN A 625 -15.04 -32.94 25.66
CA ASN A 625 -15.40 -33.49 26.96
C ASN A 625 -14.49 -32.90 28.05
N LEU A 626 -15.06 -32.65 29.21
CA LEU A 626 -14.40 -32.18 30.41
C LEU A 626 -14.64 -33.18 31.54
N SER A 627 -13.60 -33.52 32.29
CA SER A 627 -13.70 -34.35 33.49
C SER A 627 -12.70 -33.87 34.54
N CYS A 628 -13.17 -33.06 35.48
CA CYS A 628 -12.36 -32.53 36.58
C CYS A 628 -12.64 -33.25 37.89
N VAL A 629 -11.60 -33.48 38.68
CA VAL A 629 -11.71 -34.15 40.00
C VAL A 629 -11.11 -33.26 41.08
N TYR A 630 -11.91 -32.96 42.09
CA TYR A 630 -11.54 -32.18 43.25
C TYR A 630 -11.57 -33.09 44.46
N ARG A 631 -10.43 -33.32 45.08
CA ARG A 631 -10.27 -34.22 46.21
C ARG A 631 -10.02 -33.42 47.47
N PHE A 632 -10.78 -33.70 48.51
CA PHE A 632 -10.70 -33.07 49.81
C PHE A 632 -10.29 -34.13 50.82
N GLU A 633 -9.24 -33.87 51.59
CA GLU A 633 -8.67 -34.78 52.58
C GLU A 633 -8.64 -34.09 53.95
N ALA A 634 -9.34 -34.68 54.91
CA ALA A 634 -9.41 -34.25 56.30
C ALA A 634 -8.62 -35.20 57.20
N GLU A 635 -8.26 -34.74 58.39
CA GLU A 635 -7.65 -35.61 59.40
C GLU A 635 -8.67 -36.64 59.94
N PRO A 636 -8.24 -37.76 60.55
CA PRO A 636 -9.14 -38.83 61.01
C PRO A 636 -10.28 -38.38 61.95
N ASN A 637 -10.10 -37.26 62.66
CA ASN A 637 -11.08 -36.71 63.60
C ASN A 637 -11.90 -35.53 63.03
N GLN A 638 -11.74 -35.23 61.75
CA GLN A 638 -12.40 -34.12 61.08
C GLN A 638 -13.38 -34.63 60.02
N ARG A 639 -14.44 -33.85 59.76
CA ARG A 639 -15.40 -34.13 58.70
C ARG A 639 -15.32 -33.03 57.64
N ILE A 640 -15.64 -33.40 56.41
CA ILE A 640 -15.61 -32.49 55.28
C ILE A 640 -17.04 -32.05 55.00
N GLU A 641 -17.28 -30.75 55.07
CA GLU A 641 -18.51 -30.12 54.63
C GLU A 641 -18.25 -29.37 53.32
N ILE A 642 -19.01 -29.70 52.28
CA ILE A 642 -18.93 -29.05 50.98
C ILE A 642 -20.22 -28.27 50.77
N THR A 643 -20.13 -27.00 50.39
CA THR A 643 -21.32 -26.22 50.05
C THR A 643 -21.23 -25.75 48.61
N ILE A 644 -22.12 -26.20 47.74
CA ILE A 644 -22.22 -25.70 46.36
C ILE A 644 -23.12 -24.47 46.37
N SER A 645 -22.51 -23.29 46.27
CA SER A 645 -23.21 -22.00 46.29
C SER A 645 -23.93 -21.68 44.97
N ARG A 646 -23.32 -22.04 43.83
CA ARG A 646 -23.87 -21.78 42.49
C ARG A 646 -23.35 -22.80 41.50
N ALA A 647 -24.21 -23.30 40.62
CA ALA A 647 -23.80 -24.18 39.53
C ALA A 647 -24.69 -23.98 38.30
N SER A 648 -24.09 -24.09 37.12
CA SER A 648 -24.76 -24.12 35.82
C SER A 648 -24.29 -25.33 35.04
N PHE A 649 -25.25 -26.07 34.48
CA PHE A 649 -24.99 -27.27 33.67
C PHE A 649 -25.41 -27.07 32.20
N GLY A 650 -25.61 -25.82 31.78
CA GLY A 650 -25.97 -25.41 30.41
C GLY A 650 -27.27 -26.05 29.91
N ASP A 651 -27.43 -26.13 28.58
CA ASP A 651 -28.62 -26.70 27.92
C ASP A 651 -28.58 -28.23 27.82
N LYS A 652 -27.95 -28.92 28.77
CA LYS A 652 -27.85 -30.38 28.78
C LYS A 652 -29.09 -31.00 29.41
N VAL A 653 -29.48 -32.17 28.92
CA VAL A 653 -30.69 -32.86 29.37
C VAL A 653 -30.37 -33.71 30.60
N CYS A 654 -30.53 -33.13 31.80
CA CYS A 654 -30.41 -33.84 33.07
C CYS A 654 -31.19 -33.10 34.16
N MET A 655 -31.80 -33.84 35.08
CA MET A 655 -32.56 -33.26 36.21
C MET A 655 -32.08 -33.83 37.54
N SER A 656 -31.81 -32.97 38.51
CA SER A 656 -31.50 -33.39 39.88
C SER A 656 -32.76 -33.48 40.72
N TYR A 657 -32.87 -34.54 41.51
CA TYR A 657 -33.96 -34.75 42.46
C TYR A 657 -33.42 -35.38 43.74
N VAL A 658 -34.11 -35.17 44.85
CA VAL A 658 -33.76 -35.82 46.12
C VAL A 658 -34.42 -37.19 46.14
N ASN A 659 -33.63 -38.26 46.25
CA ASN A 659 -34.14 -39.61 46.41
C ASN A 659 -34.68 -39.78 47.84
N PRO A 660 -36.00 -39.96 48.03
CA PRO A 660 -36.62 -39.99 49.36
C PRO A 660 -36.21 -41.21 50.19
N LEU A 661 -35.72 -42.28 49.57
CA LEU A 661 -35.33 -43.52 50.27
C LEU A 661 -33.97 -43.39 50.98
N VAL A 662 -33.08 -42.56 50.44
CA VAL A 662 -31.71 -42.37 50.96
C VAL A 662 -31.43 -40.93 51.39
N ASN A 663 -32.38 -40.02 51.16
CA ASN A 663 -32.26 -38.58 51.37
C ASN A 663 -30.98 -37.98 50.75
N ARG A 664 -30.70 -38.35 49.49
CA ARG A 664 -29.51 -37.92 48.73
C ARG A 664 -29.89 -37.38 47.37
N TRP A 665 -29.08 -36.49 46.83
CA TRP A 665 -29.28 -35.95 45.49
C TRP A 665 -28.93 -37.00 44.43
N ALA A 666 -29.84 -37.24 43.51
CA ALA A 666 -29.65 -38.13 42.37
C ALA A 666 -29.90 -37.37 41.06
N CYS A 667 -29.22 -37.81 40.00
CA CYS A 667 -29.41 -37.28 38.65
C CYS A 667 -30.25 -38.27 37.83
N ASP A 668 -31.34 -37.78 37.23
CA ASP A 668 -32.03 -38.51 36.18
C ASP A 668 -31.52 -38.08 34.81
N ARG A 669 -31.00 -39.04 34.05
CA ARG A 669 -30.51 -38.87 32.68
C ARG A 669 -31.49 -39.37 31.61
N ARG A 670 -32.69 -39.82 32.01
CA ARG A 670 -33.65 -40.46 31.10
C ARG A 670 -34.18 -39.48 30.06
N THR A 671 -33.67 -39.59 28.84
CA THR A 671 -34.42 -39.50 27.57
C THR A 671 -33.52 -39.97 26.42
N ALA A 672 -34.14 -40.44 25.33
CA ALA A 672 -33.52 -41.02 24.13
C ALA A 672 -32.51 -40.13 23.35
N ASP A 673 -32.07 -39.01 23.93
CA ASP A 673 -31.26 -37.96 23.32
C ASP A 673 -29.84 -37.85 23.92
N GLU A 674 -29.48 -38.72 24.89
CA GLU A 674 -28.10 -38.84 25.42
C GLU A 674 -27.06 -39.04 24.29
N THR A 675 -27.47 -39.71 23.21
CA THR A 675 -26.63 -39.99 22.03
C THR A 675 -26.45 -38.79 21.11
N LYS A 676 -27.13 -37.66 21.32
CA LYS A 676 -26.99 -36.45 20.48
C LYS A 676 -26.47 -35.24 21.25
N LYS A 677 -27.04 -34.93 22.43
CA LYS A 677 -26.69 -33.70 23.17
C LYS A 677 -25.66 -33.89 24.29
N GLY A 678 -25.40 -35.11 24.75
CA GLY A 678 -24.51 -35.36 25.89
C GLY A 678 -25.09 -34.88 27.23
N TYR A 679 -24.30 -34.99 28.30
CA TYR A 679 -24.70 -34.65 29.68
C TYR A 679 -23.64 -33.79 30.39
N ALA A 680 -24.07 -33.05 31.41
CA ALA A 680 -23.23 -32.31 32.33
C ALA A 680 -23.68 -32.58 33.77
N GLU A 681 -22.77 -32.96 34.65
CA GLU A 681 -23.08 -33.32 36.03
C GLU A 681 -21.89 -33.11 36.99
N LEU A 682 -22.21 -33.01 38.28
CA LEU A 682 -21.29 -32.95 39.39
C LEU A 682 -21.61 -34.11 40.34
N VAL A 683 -20.71 -35.09 40.40
CA VAL A 683 -20.87 -36.30 41.21
C VAL A 683 -19.99 -36.21 42.45
N VAL A 684 -20.57 -36.49 43.62
CA VAL A 684 -19.89 -36.51 44.91
C VAL A 684 -19.66 -37.96 45.33
N SER A 685 -18.44 -38.29 45.71
CA SER A 685 -18.04 -39.62 46.17
C SER A 685 -17.24 -39.54 47.47
N GLU A 686 -17.39 -40.53 48.33
CA GLU A 686 -16.63 -40.69 49.57
C GLU A 686 -15.72 -41.91 49.50
N TYR A 687 -14.60 -41.88 50.22
CA TYR A 687 -13.68 -43.02 50.36
C TYR A 687 -13.56 -43.42 51.83
N PRO A 688 -14.54 -44.13 52.41
CA PRO A 688 -14.49 -44.54 53.81
C PRO A 688 -13.31 -45.49 54.12
N TRP A 689 -12.84 -46.24 53.12
CA TRP A 689 -11.64 -47.07 53.21
C TRP A 689 -10.71 -46.81 52.03
N SER A 690 -9.41 -47.08 52.21
CA SER A 690 -8.43 -46.94 51.15
C SER A 690 -8.85 -47.75 49.90
N GLY A 691 -8.96 -47.07 48.77
CA GLY A 691 -9.35 -47.67 47.48
C GLY A 691 -10.84 -47.97 47.30
N VAL A 692 -11.70 -47.82 48.33
CA VAL A 692 -13.14 -48.11 48.22
C VAL A 692 -13.92 -46.82 47.98
N LYS A 693 -14.40 -46.63 46.75
CA LYS A 693 -15.20 -45.46 46.34
C LYS A 693 -16.69 -45.72 46.53
N LEU A 694 -17.38 -44.85 47.27
CA LEU A 694 -18.84 -44.84 47.40
C LEU A 694 -19.44 -43.59 46.75
N TYR A 695 -20.43 -43.77 45.88
CA TYR A 695 -21.20 -42.66 45.31
C TYR A 695 -22.21 -42.11 46.32
N ARG A 696 -22.23 -40.79 46.49
CA ARG A 696 -23.09 -40.14 47.49
C ARG A 696 -24.18 -39.30 46.84
N ASP A 697 -23.80 -38.25 46.12
CA ASP A 697 -24.73 -37.28 45.55
C ASP A 697 -24.42 -37.01 44.06
N CYS A 698 -25.43 -36.60 43.30
CA CYS A 698 -25.28 -36.15 41.92
C CYS A 698 -26.13 -34.90 41.67
N LEU A 699 -25.52 -33.87 41.09
CA LEU A 699 -26.15 -32.63 40.67
C LEU A 699 -25.96 -32.39 39.17
N CYS A 700 -26.98 -31.94 38.48
CA CYS A 700 -26.99 -31.65 37.04
C CYS A 700 -28.07 -30.63 36.63
N SER A 701 -28.85 -30.10 37.57
CA SER A 701 -29.70 -28.91 37.39
C SER A 701 -29.05 -27.68 38.00
N ASN A 702 -29.37 -26.49 37.50
CA ASN A 702 -28.79 -25.24 37.97
C ASN A 702 -29.07 -25.00 39.47
N VAL A 703 -28.04 -24.59 40.21
CA VAL A 703 -28.12 -24.30 41.64
C VAL A 703 -28.09 -22.78 41.84
N THR A 704 -29.14 -22.25 42.48
CA THR A 704 -29.32 -20.84 42.83
C THR A 704 -29.02 -20.56 44.31
N GLU A 705 -29.21 -19.32 44.77
CA GLU A 705 -28.66 -18.76 46.03
C GLU A 705 -28.93 -19.52 47.34
N SER A 706 -29.87 -20.47 47.38
CA SER A 706 -30.10 -21.31 48.57
C SER A 706 -28.95 -22.26 48.87
N GLY A 707 -28.06 -22.53 47.89
CA GLY A 707 -26.90 -23.41 48.04
C GLY A 707 -27.28 -24.87 48.36
N ILE A 708 -26.34 -25.80 48.19
CA ILE A 708 -26.53 -27.21 48.60
C ILE A 708 -25.35 -27.60 49.48
N ALA A 709 -25.63 -27.80 50.78
CA ALA A 709 -24.65 -28.26 51.75
C ALA A 709 -24.62 -29.80 51.83
N LEU A 710 -23.40 -30.34 51.88
CA LEU A 710 -23.08 -31.73 51.62
C LEU A 710 -22.01 -32.19 52.63
N THR A 711 -22.43 -32.73 53.78
CA THR A 711 -21.54 -33.15 54.88
C THR A 711 -21.09 -34.61 54.77
N SER A 712 -19.81 -34.91 54.99
CA SER A 712 -19.30 -36.28 55.00
C SER A 712 -19.79 -37.10 56.20
N LEU A 713 -20.08 -38.39 55.98
CA LEU A 713 -20.60 -39.28 57.04
C LEU A 713 -19.46 -39.87 57.88
N THR A 714 -18.62 -40.70 57.28
CA THR A 714 -17.55 -41.44 57.97
C THR A 714 -16.20 -41.35 57.28
N SER A 715 -16.14 -40.81 56.07
CA SER A 715 -14.90 -40.70 55.31
C SER A 715 -14.14 -39.41 55.59
N SER A 716 -12.83 -39.54 55.74
CA SER A 716 -11.86 -38.44 55.76
C SER A 716 -11.52 -37.93 54.35
N VAL A 717 -12.07 -38.52 53.28
CA VAL A 717 -11.76 -38.18 51.89
C VAL A 717 -13.04 -38.07 51.06
N VAL A 718 -13.26 -36.89 50.47
CA VAL A 718 -14.39 -36.62 49.56
C VAL A 718 -13.86 -36.22 48.19
N GLU A 719 -14.44 -36.77 47.12
CA GLU A 719 -14.15 -36.39 45.74
C GLU A 719 -15.38 -35.80 45.05
N LEU A 720 -15.22 -34.64 44.42
CA LEU A 720 -16.18 -34.06 43.48
C LEU A 720 -15.66 -34.29 42.07
N LYS A 721 -16.47 -34.94 41.23
CA LYS A 721 -16.18 -35.14 39.81
C LYS A 721 -17.14 -34.30 38.98
N PHE A 722 -16.62 -33.27 38.31
CA PHE A 722 -17.36 -32.45 37.36
C PHE A 722 -17.14 -32.97 35.94
N THR A 723 -18.21 -33.43 35.29
CA THR A 723 -18.15 -34.02 33.94
C THR A 723 -19.06 -33.27 33.00
N VAL A 724 -18.56 -32.91 31.81
CA VAL A 724 -19.33 -32.34 30.72
C VAL A 724 -18.96 -33.09 29.44
N THR A 725 -19.95 -33.49 28.66
CA THR A 725 -19.72 -34.23 27.41
C THR A 725 -20.36 -33.54 26.21
N ARG A 726 -19.74 -33.71 25.03
CA ARG A 726 -20.20 -33.18 23.74
C ARG A 726 -20.48 -31.68 23.78
N MET A 727 -19.50 -30.89 24.18
CA MET A 727 -19.61 -29.43 24.15
C MET A 727 -19.62 -28.91 22.71
N ASN A 728 -20.44 -27.89 22.46
CA ASN A 728 -20.43 -27.16 21.19
C ASN A 728 -19.23 -26.19 21.13
N VAL A 729 -18.85 -25.78 19.92
CA VAL A 729 -17.70 -24.89 19.66
C VAL A 729 -17.84 -23.48 20.26
N THR A 730 -19.02 -23.10 20.71
CA THR A 730 -19.27 -21.81 21.39
C THR A 730 -19.33 -21.94 22.90
N GLN A 731 -19.44 -23.17 23.42
CA GLN A 731 -19.69 -23.38 24.84
C GLN A 731 -18.41 -23.32 25.66
N ASP A 732 -18.47 -22.65 26.82
CA ASP A 732 -17.34 -22.50 27.73
C ASP A 732 -17.72 -22.47 29.22
N TYR A 733 -16.85 -21.87 30.05
CA TYR A 733 -17.02 -21.78 31.49
C TYR A 733 -18.18 -20.87 31.92
N ASP A 734 -18.73 -20.04 31.03
CA ASP A 734 -19.93 -19.26 31.33
C ASP A 734 -21.21 -20.12 31.22
N ASP A 735 -21.18 -21.17 30.38
CA ASP A 735 -22.28 -22.15 30.27
C ASP A 735 -22.21 -23.22 31.37
N PHE A 736 -21.00 -23.74 31.61
CA PHE A 736 -20.75 -24.88 32.50
C PHE A 736 -19.82 -24.48 33.65
N PHE A 737 -20.39 -24.26 34.84
CA PHE A 737 -19.58 -23.91 36.01
C PHE A 737 -20.16 -24.36 37.33
N PHE A 738 -19.33 -24.35 38.36
CA PHE A 738 -19.78 -24.39 39.74
C PHE A 738 -18.86 -23.58 40.66
N ARG A 739 -19.39 -23.16 41.80
CA ARG A 739 -18.69 -22.42 42.86
C ARG A 739 -19.09 -22.98 44.22
N GLY A 740 -18.11 -23.28 45.06
CA GLY A 740 -18.33 -23.74 46.42
C GLY A 740 -17.23 -23.34 47.39
#